data_AF-A0A152A2Z9-F1
#
_entry.id   AF-A0A152A2Z9-F1
#
_cell.length_a   1.000
_cell.length_b   1.000
_cell.length_c   1.000
_cell.angle_alpha   90.00
_cell.angle_beta   90.00
_cell.angle_gamma   90.00
#
_symmetry.space_group_name_H-M   'P 1'
#
loop_
_entity.id
_entity.type
_entity.pdbx_description
1 polymer ?
#
loop_
_entity_poly.entity_id
_entity_poly.type
_entity_poly.pdbx_seq_one_letter_code
_entity_poly.pdbx_strand_id
1 'polypeptide(L)'
;MLKVLICFILILQICSCNNSKFYKYNNNVQQKYNIFYQAHSWNDLNEYDQMYRKGTQYSKVDIHYMSDLEFCKIQKSVNQSNIENGCFVLSHDTPISTVQYNSSDDLINYIVNNKDKWYSNNQIKKFISLCFKLDTTKPCDSVPESESFRNATNEFIQNQVFGLLNEYGDSLNLEFILDGSAAPIGCLANIWKPLVSTWIADPWGALDSNNSTLGYDQFQVVDMPVEFGISSYWIDRLCLQSPPFGKFLNSTYPVLVWEPSDQFLIQDISESYIKCMEMNNRLTFPELRFAENIDPVQFQIYSSLVSNQGWNLQLEAFGNSTIITSSKRKGFVEETTTNQFNPKVLVVNVENANLVFIFFRNTTLIDKAPIYYHLYISKEILGKIEYIGTWRLQLTSGFLDIANVKSFNTTTQNQLIFISDRINNYLIYNLTDQWYLNLISYGDISSPTNSLKSNTGVWSKLYILEQLLPSQNQENTNDENQSLNLLEYYYDNNNDQFGISIWEIQMNSNNSFQLVSNFYSDGLNYKIQDFDLVQVTNETSGQISVLLVFSTWVNDIYALWINISSEQGSYNQYGLSESPVYMGVGSSVSLSSIEFQNVTYILQVSGDGFCFNTEGNNKRPTPRVCEQTPFSFPKILNYNFGTLGDWYSRISTVSTDSSALTSCDSLILHGTYDQGDYPNIQLYHGIDGSGKDSIGVVAVHQGIPKDFIDLSICGTAQPWDGIILDSWTLPL
;
A
#
# COMPACT_ATOMS: atom_id res chain seq x y z
N MET A 1 37.73 33.55 67.30
CA MET A 1 38.16 34.62 66.38
C MET A 1 38.03 34.08 64.96
N LEU A 2 36.87 34.23 64.31
CA LEU A 2 36.40 35.44 63.62
C LEU A 2 37.03 35.58 62.22
N LYS A 3 36.28 35.14 61.19
CA LYS A 3 35.82 35.89 59.98
C LYS A 3 35.58 34.88 58.84
N VAL A 4 34.35 34.42 58.59
CA VAL A 4 33.22 35.12 57.93
C VAL A 4 33.54 35.40 56.47
N LEU A 5 32.79 34.82 55.51
CA LEU A 5 31.72 35.52 54.77
C LEU A 5 31.09 34.68 53.61
N ILE A 6 29.76 34.41 53.72
CA ILE A 6 28.71 34.29 52.65
C ILE A 6 28.67 33.00 51.79
N CYS A 7 27.55 32.29 51.59
CA CYS A 7 26.15 32.46 51.99
C CYS A 7 25.38 31.12 51.93
N PHE A 8 24.55 30.89 52.96
CA PHE A 8 23.30 30.13 52.88
C PHE A 8 22.28 30.98 52.11
N ILE A 9 21.57 30.42 51.11
CA ILE A 9 20.17 30.65 50.70
C ILE A 9 19.97 29.91 49.36
N LEU A 10 19.29 28.75 49.41
CA LEU A 10 18.22 28.28 48.51
C LEU A 10 18.04 26.76 48.63
N ILE A 11 17.26 26.39 49.64
CA ILE A 11 16.30 25.29 49.54
C ILE A 11 15.11 25.88 48.77
N LEU A 12 14.89 25.44 47.52
CA LEU A 12 13.63 25.42 46.75
C LEU A 12 13.94 25.51 45.24
N GLN A 13 14.21 24.37 44.60
CA GLN A 13 13.91 24.20 43.18
C GLN A 13 13.75 22.71 42.82
N ILE A 14 12.48 22.29 42.86
CA ILE A 14 11.81 21.40 41.92
C ILE A 14 12.52 20.08 41.60
N CYS A 15 11.95 18.99 42.14
CA CYS A 15 11.93 17.68 41.50
C CYS A 15 11.52 17.82 40.03
N SER A 16 12.50 17.93 39.14
CA SER A 16 12.34 17.66 37.72
C SER A 16 13.02 16.32 37.47
N CYS A 17 12.19 15.28 37.35
CA CYS A 17 12.62 13.99 36.83
C CYS A 17 12.95 14.14 35.33
N ASN A 18 14.03 14.85 34.99
CA ASN A 18 14.63 14.79 33.66
C ASN A 18 15.51 13.55 33.59
N ASN A 19 14.86 12.39 33.44
CA ASN A 19 15.51 11.10 33.27
C ASN A 19 15.14 10.46 31.93
N SER A 20 15.03 11.26 30.87
CA SER A 20 15.11 10.77 29.49
C SER A 20 16.55 10.97 28.99
N LYS A 21 17.45 10.07 29.42
CA LYS A 21 18.67 9.82 28.64
C LYS A 21 18.27 9.12 27.35
N PHE A 22 17.64 9.85 26.43
CA PHE A 22 17.61 9.43 25.04
C PHE A 22 19.06 9.31 24.58
N TYR A 23 19.44 8.11 24.17
CA TYR A 23 20.72 7.87 23.53
C TYR A 23 20.87 8.87 22.40
N LYS A 24 21.89 9.75 22.48
CA LYS A 24 22.35 10.52 21.32
C LYS A 24 22.90 9.51 20.32
N TYR A 25 22.01 8.96 19.49
CA TYR A 25 22.41 8.26 18.28
C TYR A 25 23.21 9.24 17.42
N ASN A 26 24.36 8.78 16.93
CA ASN A 26 25.14 9.55 15.98
C ASN A 26 24.28 9.78 14.74
N ASN A 27 23.86 11.02 14.50
CA ASN A 27 23.23 11.48 13.27
C ASN A 27 24.23 11.47 12.09
N ASN A 28 24.99 10.38 11.91
CA ASN A 28 25.62 10.15 10.62
C ASN A 28 24.46 10.03 9.65
N VAL A 29 24.25 11.09 8.87
CA VAL A 29 23.22 11.18 7.84
C VAL A 29 23.37 9.93 6.99
N GLN A 30 22.48 8.97 7.19
CA GLN A 30 22.47 7.74 6.44
C GLN A 30 22.25 8.15 4.99
N GLN A 31 23.19 7.79 4.11
CA GLN A 31 23.10 8.15 2.71
C GLN A 31 21.80 7.54 2.17
N LYS A 32 20.88 8.38 1.68
CA LYS A 32 19.63 7.90 1.07
C LYS A 32 20.00 7.19 -0.23
N TYR A 33 19.71 5.90 -0.31
CA TYR A 33 19.91 5.12 -1.53
C TYR A 33 18.70 5.31 -2.43
N ASN A 34 18.94 5.75 -3.67
CA ASN A 34 17.89 5.98 -4.66
C ASN A 34 17.54 4.66 -5.34
N ILE A 35 16.71 3.86 -4.65
CA ILE A 35 16.16 2.59 -5.14
C ILE A 35 14.69 2.81 -5.45
N PHE A 36 14.30 2.55 -6.70
CA PHE A 36 12.94 2.72 -7.19
C PHE A 36 12.54 1.58 -8.13
N TYR A 37 11.40 1.71 -8.79
CA TYR A 37 10.91 0.77 -9.77
C TYR A 37 10.69 1.44 -11.14
N GLN A 38 10.46 0.58 -12.14
CA GLN A 38 9.86 0.86 -13.43
C GLN A 38 8.69 -0.12 -13.60
N ALA A 39 7.49 0.39 -13.86
CA ALA A 39 6.34 -0.46 -14.18
C ALA A 39 6.59 -1.18 -15.52
N HIS A 40 6.72 -2.50 -15.50
CA HIS A 40 7.19 -3.30 -16.65
C HIS A 40 6.03 -4.02 -17.34
N SER A 41 5.95 -3.90 -18.67
CA SER A 41 4.96 -4.60 -19.50
C SER A 41 3.50 -4.22 -19.22
N TRP A 42 3.26 -2.97 -18.80
CA TRP A 42 1.90 -2.44 -18.62
C TRP A 42 1.33 -2.08 -20.00
N ASN A 43 0.84 -3.10 -20.71
CA ASN A 43 0.38 -2.96 -22.10
C ASN A 43 -1.11 -2.57 -22.21
N ASP A 44 -1.86 -2.63 -21.11
CA ASP A 44 -3.25 -2.18 -21.04
C ASP A 44 -3.32 -0.72 -20.60
N LEU A 45 -3.63 0.19 -21.53
CA LEU A 45 -3.65 1.63 -21.26
C LEU A 45 -4.74 2.05 -20.27
N ASN A 46 -5.72 1.18 -20.00
CA ASN A 46 -6.73 1.45 -18.99
C ASN A 46 -6.16 1.41 -17.56
N GLU A 47 -4.98 0.82 -17.35
CA GLU A 47 -4.29 0.82 -16.05
C GLU A 47 -3.47 2.09 -15.79
N TYR A 48 -3.18 2.88 -16.82
CA TYR A 48 -2.18 3.96 -16.72
C TYR A 48 -2.57 5.03 -15.69
N ASP A 49 -3.86 5.32 -15.55
CA ASP A 49 -4.33 6.26 -14.53
C ASP A 49 -4.00 5.77 -13.12
N GLN A 50 -4.22 4.48 -12.82
CA GLN A 50 -3.81 3.91 -11.53
C GLN A 50 -2.29 3.83 -11.41
N MET A 51 -1.58 3.42 -12.46
CA MET A 51 -0.12 3.36 -12.52
C MET A 51 0.50 4.70 -12.09
N TYR A 52 0.03 5.82 -12.67
CA TYR A 52 0.56 7.14 -12.38
C TYR A 52 0.08 7.69 -11.03
N ARG A 53 -1.16 7.41 -10.62
CA ARG A 53 -1.62 7.71 -9.26
C ARG A 53 -0.75 7.00 -8.23
N LYS A 54 -0.28 5.77 -8.48
CA LYS A 54 0.67 5.05 -7.59
C LYS A 54 2.09 5.65 -7.55
N GLY A 55 2.34 6.76 -8.24
CA GLY A 55 3.62 7.47 -8.21
C GLY A 55 4.61 7.04 -9.29
N THR A 56 4.19 6.19 -10.25
CA THR A 56 5.08 5.68 -11.29
C THR A 56 5.69 6.81 -12.12
N GLN A 57 7.01 6.80 -12.24
CA GLN A 57 7.77 7.75 -13.06
C GLN A 57 8.35 7.10 -14.31
N TYR A 58 8.78 5.85 -14.19
CA TYR A 58 9.30 5.05 -15.29
C TYR A 58 8.30 3.95 -15.59
N SER A 59 7.89 3.84 -16.85
CA SER A 59 7.11 2.71 -17.36
C SER A 59 7.79 2.14 -18.59
N LYS A 60 7.55 0.86 -18.85
CA LYS A 60 7.94 0.17 -20.08
C LYS A 60 6.67 -0.37 -20.74
N VAL A 61 6.54 -0.08 -22.03
CA VAL A 61 5.45 -0.55 -22.89
C VAL A 61 6.05 -1.40 -24.00
N ASP A 62 5.47 -2.57 -24.24
CA ASP A 62 5.92 -3.50 -25.27
C ASP A 62 5.20 -3.20 -26.58
N ILE A 63 5.96 -2.75 -27.58
CA ILE A 63 5.44 -2.38 -28.90
C ILE A 63 5.70 -3.55 -29.84
N HIS A 64 4.71 -4.42 -29.97
CA HIS A 64 4.81 -5.64 -30.76
C HIS A 64 4.54 -5.37 -32.23
N TYR A 65 5.51 -5.69 -33.09
CA TYR A 65 5.37 -5.56 -34.53
C TYR A 65 4.63 -6.75 -35.14
N MET A 66 3.56 -6.47 -35.88
CA MET A 66 2.82 -7.47 -36.64
C MET A 66 2.96 -7.22 -38.13
N SER A 67 3.59 -8.18 -38.83
CA SER A 67 3.76 -8.16 -40.28
C SER A 67 2.53 -8.67 -41.04
N ASP A 68 1.62 -9.38 -40.37
CA ASP A 68 0.37 -9.86 -40.95
C ASP A 68 -0.63 -8.70 -41.15
N LEU A 69 -0.82 -8.30 -42.41
CA LEU A 69 -1.73 -7.23 -42.80
C LEU A 69 -3.20 -7.56 -42.47
N GLU A 70 -3.59 -8.83 -42.49
CA GLU A 70 -4.97 -9.21 -42.14
C GLU A 70 -5.19 -9.07 -40.63
N PHE A 71 -4.19 -9.41 -39.81
CA PHE A 71 -4.19 -9.08 -38.38
C PHE A 71 -4.32 -7.57 -38.17
N CYS A 72 -3.52 -6.75 -38.84
CA CYS A 72 -3.57 -5.30 -38.66
C CYS A 72 -4.91 -4.67 -39.07
N LYS A 73 -5.55 -5.20 -40.12
CA LYS A 73 -6.88 -4.71 -40.59
C LYS A 73 -8.00 -4.94 -39.58
N ILE A 74 -7.91 -5.99 -38.78
CA ILE A 74 -8.96 -6.32 -37.80
C ILE A 74 -8.77 -5.59 -36.46
N GLN A 75 -7.62 -4.95 -36.23
CA GLN A 75 -7.38 -4.14 -35.03
C GLN A 75 -8.01 -2.75 -35.20
N LYS A 76 -9.07 -2.47 -34.44
CA LYS A 76 -9.84 -1.22 -34.55
C LYS A 76 -9.04 0.04 -34.18
N SER A 77 -8.06 -0.12 -33.29
CA SER A 77 -7.18 0.93 -32.77
C SER A 77 -6.02 1.27 -33.70
N VAL A 78 -5.76 0.46 -34.73
CA VAL A 78 -4.66 0.69 -35.67
C VAL A 78 -5.11 1.62 -36.79
N ASN A 79 -4.31 2.66 -37.07
CA ASN A 79 -4.54 3.54 -38.20
C ASN A 79 -4.39 2.80 -39.54
N GLN A 80 -5.53 2.55 -40.18
CA GLN A 80 -5.64 1.77 -41.41
C GLN A 80 -4.96 2.43 -42.63
N SER A 81 -4.60 3.72 -42.56
CA SER A 81 -3.94 4.40 -43.69
C SER A 81 -2.48 3.99 -43.89
N ASN A 82 -1.82 3.43 -42.86
CA ASN A 82 -0.38 3.19 -42.86
C ASN A 82 0.01 1.71 -42.64
N ILE A 83 -0.94 0.79 -42.77
CA ILE A 83 -0.71 -0.63 -42.49
C ILE A 83 0.17 -1.33 -43.53
N GLU A 84 0.54 -0.69 -44.64
CA GLU A 84 1.34 -1.33 -45.71
C GLU A 84 2.68 -1.89 -45.21
N ASN A 85 3.21 -1.31 -44.13
CA ASN A 85 4.43 -1.78 -43.47
C ASN A 85 4.17 -2.67 -42.24
N GLY A 86 2.94 -3.16 -42.03
CA GLY A 86 2.51 -3.82 -40.79
C GLY A 86 1.94 -2.83 -39.78
N CYS A 87 1.81 -3.24 -38.53
CA CYS A 87 1.29 -2.39 -37.45
C CYS A 87 1.96 -2.70 -36.11
N PHE A 88 1.80 -1.78 -35.17
CA PHE A 88 2.21 -1.96 -33.78
C PHE A 88 1.01 -2.07 -32.85
N VAL A 89 0.99 -3.14 -32.08
CA VAL A 89 0.06 -3.35 -30.98
C VAL A 89 0.82 -3.48 -29.66
N LEU A 90 0.18 -3.12 -28.56
CA LEU A 90 0.76 -3.19 -27.23
C LEU A 90 0.55 -4.60 -26.67
N SER A 91 1.62 -5.37 -26.61
CA SER A 91 1.64 -6.75 -26.10
C SER A 91 3.09 -7.18 -25.90
N HIS A 92 3.38 -7.86 -24.80
CA HIS A 92 4.70 -8.44 -24.61
C HIS A 92 4.85 -9.69 -25.49
N ASP A 93 3.96 -10.66 -25.29
CA ASP A 93 3.94 -11.91 -26.05
C ASP A 93 3.27 -11.73 -27.42
N THR A 94 3.44 -12.71 -28.31
CA THR A 94 2.89 -12.68 -29.68
C THR A 94 1.36 -12.48 -29.67
N PRO A 95 0.85 -11.39 -30.28
CA PRO A 95 -0.58 -11.11 -30.38
C PRO A 95 -1.37 -12.21 -31.11
N ILE A 96 -2.65 -12.37 -30.72
CA ILE A 96 -3.56 -13.31 -31.39
C ILE A 96 -4.73 -12.58 -32.05
N SER A 97 -5.19 -13.06 -33.20
CA SER A 97 -6.17 -12.37 -34.04
C SER A 97 -7.57 -12.21 -33.44
N THR A 98 -7.88 -12.89 -32.33
CA THR A 98 -9.21 -12.82 -31.68
C THR A 98 -9.33 -11.71 -30.65
N VAL A 99 -8.25 -10.98 -30.37
CA VAL A 99 -8.18 -9.96 -29.31
C VAL A 99 -8.00 -8.58 -29.94
N GLN A 100 -8.57 -7.57 -29.31
CA GLN A 100 -8.39 -6.17 -29.69
C GLN A 100 -7.37 -5.54 -28.74
N TYR A 101 -6.19 -5.25 -29.27
CA TYR A 101 -5.09 -4.69 -28.49
C TYR A 101 -5.14 -3.17 -28.52
N ASN A 102 -4.56 -2.54 -27.49
CA ASN A 102 -4.15 -1.16 -27.63
C ASN A 102 -3.08 -1.07 -28.73
N SER A 103 -3.06 0.03 -29.48
CA SER A 103 -2.03 0.27 -30.52
C SER A 103 -1.00 1.31 -30.08
N SER A 104 0.05 1.50 -30.88
CA SER A 104 0.94 2.65 -30.70
C SER A 104 0.19 3.99 -30.87
N ASP A 105 -0.84 4.04 -31.72
CA ASP A 105 -1.69 5.22 -31.89
C ASP A 105 -2.49 5.51 -30.60
N ASP A 106 -3.04 4.48 -29.94
CA ASP A 106 -3.73 4.63 -28.67
C ASP A 106 -2.82 5.17 -27.57
N LEU A 107 -1.56 4.75 -27.52
CA LEU A 107 -0.58 5.26 -26.56
C LEU A 107 -0.38 6.77 -26.73
N ILE A 108 -0.18 7.22 -27.97
CA ILE A 108 -0.02 8.66 -28.27
C ILE A 108 -1.30 9.43 -27.93
N ASN A 109 -2.47 8.90 -28.30
CA ASN A 109 -3.76 9.51 -27.97
C ASN A 109 -3.97 9.60 -26.45
N TYR A 110 -3.61 8.57 -25.70
CA TYR A 110 -3.68 8.58 -24.23
C TYR A 110 -2.81 9.70 -23.65
N ILE A 111 -1.57 9.85 -24.14
CA ILE A 111 -0.65 10.89 -23.68
C ILE A 111 -1.22 12.28 -23.99
N VAL A 112 -1.74 12.51 -25.20
CA VAL A 112 -2.35 13.79 -25.58
C VAL A 112 -3.56 14.11 -24.69
N ASN A 113 -4.47 13.15 -24.52
CA ASN A 113 -5.69 13.34 -23.74
C ASN A 113 -5.42 13.57 -22.24
N ASN A 114 -4.28 13.08 -21.73
CA ASN A 114 -3.91 13.19 -20.32
C ASN A 114 -2.68 14.10 -20.08
N LYS A 115 -2.26 14.90 -21.07
CA LYS A 115 -1.06 15.72 -21.00
C LYS A 115 -1.05 16.66 -19.80
N ASP A 116 -2.18 17.29 -19.51
CA ASP A 116 -2.28 18.26 -18.42
C ASP A 116 -2.33 17.56 -17.04
N LYS A 117 -2.88 16.34 -17.01
CA LYS A 117 -3.04 15.51 -15.80
C LYS A 117 -1.72 14.87 -15.37
N TRP A 118 -1.03 14.17 -16.27
CA TRP A 118 0.12 13.32 -15.93
C TRP A 118 1.47 13.83 -16.43
N TYR A 119 1.47 14.65 -17.48
CA TYR A 119 2.68 14.98 -18.24
C TYR A 119 2.95 16.48 -18.30
N SER A 120 2.32 17.31 -17.45
CA SER A 120 2.60 18.75 -17.45
C SER A 120 3.90 19.08 -16.69
N ASN A 121 4.49 20.25 -16.95
CA ASN A 121 5.74 20.68 -16.28
C ASN A 121 5.67 20.77 -14.76
N ASN A 122 4.48 20.90 -14.19
CA ASN A 122 4.29 20.92 -12.74
C ASN A 122 4.28 19.51 -12.14
N GLN A 123 4.20 18.48 -12.99
CA GLN A 123 4.28 17.09 -12.60
C GLN A 123 5.73 16.61 -12.63
N ILE A 124 5.99 15.50 -11.93
CA ILE A 124 7.29 14.82 -12.00
C ILE A 124 7.49 14.26 -13.42
N LYS A 125 8.71 14.43 -13.95
CA LYS A 125 9.06 13.94 -15.29
C LYS A 125 8.78 12.45 -15.42
N LYS A 126 8.10 12.08 -16.50
CA LYS A 126 7.79 10.70 -16.85
C LYS A 126 8.75 10.17 -17.90
N PHE A 127 9.03 8.89 -17.85
CA PHE A 127 9.90 8.17 -18.78
C PHE A 127 9.16 6.93 -19.28
N ILE A 128 8.98 6.82 -20.60
CA ILE A 128 8.34 5.67 -21.22
C ILE A 128 9.39 4.95 -22.07
N SER A 129 9.75 3.74 -21.66
CA SER A 129 10.60 2.85 -22.45
C SER A 129 9.74 2.13 -23.49
N LEU A 130 10.07 2.32 -24.76
CA LEU A 130 9.39 1.73 -25.92
C LEU A 130 10.13 0.43 -26.29
N CYS A 131 9.67 -0.71 -25.77
CA CYS A 131 10.30 -2.01 -25.97
C CYS A 131 9.77 -2.67 -27.25
N PHE A 132 10.48 -2.50 -28.37
CA PHE A 132 10.03 -3.05 -29.64
C PHE A 132 10.26 -4.56 -29.70
N LYS A 133 9.19 -5.33 -29.98
CA LYS A 133 9.28 -6.79 -30.18
C LYS A 133 9.22 -7.12 -31.68
N LEU A 134 10.14 -7.98 -32.10
CA LEU A 134 10.25 -8.50 -33.46
C LEU A 134 10.66 -9.97 -33.37
N ASP A 135 9.71 -10.88 -33.59
CA ASP A 135 9.87 -12.30 -33.20
C ASP A 135 10.68 -13.14 -34.22
N THR A 136 10.57 -12.82 -35.51
CA THR A 136 10.99 -13.71 -36.61
C THR A 136 12.34 -13.36 -37.22
N THR A 137 12.77 -12.09 -37.12
CA THR A 137 13.95 -11.56 -37.81
C THR A 137 14.68 -10.54 -36.94
N LYS A 138 15.88 -10.12 -37.34
CA LYS A 138 16.54 -8.97 -36.72
C LYS A 138 16.26 -7.68 -37.51
N PRO A 139 16.23 -6.52 -36.85
CA PRO A 139 15.95 -5.25 -37.52
C PRO A 139 16.86 -4.92 -38.71
N CYS A 140 18.09 -5.45 -38.75
CA CYS A 140 19.08 -5.17 -39.79
C CYS A 140 19.28 -6.30 -40.79
N ASP A 141 18.45 -7.34 -40.76
CA ASP A 141 18.50 -8.39 -41.76
C ASP A 141 18.04 -7.85 -43.13
N SER A 142 18.51 -8.49 -44.20
CA SER A 142 18.18 -8.15 -45.61
C SER A 142 16.94 -8.91 -46.09
N VAL A 143 15.87 -8.94 -45.28
CA VAL A 143 14.59 -9.57 -45.62
C VAL A 143 13.45 -8.54 -45.59
N PRO A 144 12.37 -8.73 -46.37
CA PRO A 144 11.28 -7.75 -46.48
C PRO A 144 10.66 -7.38 -45.13
N GLU A 145 10.48 -8.35 -44.23
CA GLU A 145 9.89 -8.11 -42.91
C GLU A 145 10.72 -7.14 -42.06
N SER A 146 12.06 -7.25 -42.08
CA SER A 146 12.93 -6.31 -41.37
C SER A 146 12.90 -4.91 -41.99
N GLU A 147 12.71 -4.79 -43.30
CA GLU A 147 12.50 -3.50 -43.97
C GLU A 147 11.16 -2.88 -43.58
N SER A 148 10.08 -3.65 -43.60
CA SER A 148 8.76 -3.21 -43.17
C SER A 148 8.75 -2.80 -41.69
N PHE A 149 9.40 -3.57 -40.81
CA PHE A 149 9.62 -3.19 -39.41
C PHE A 149 10.32 -1.84 -39.31
N ARG A 150 11.47 -1.66 -39.96
CA ARG A 150 12.22 -0.38 -39.91
C ARG A 150 11.37 0.78 -40.41
N ASN A 151 10.62 0.60 -41.50
CA ASN A 151 9.75 1.63 -42.06
C ASN A 151 8.62 1.99 -41.09
N ALA A 152 7.94 1.00 -40.51
CA ALA A 152 6.90 1.20 -39.50
C ALA A 152 7.46 1.92 -38.26
N THR A 153 8.60 1.46 -37.72
CA THR A 153 9.25 2.13 -36.56
C THR A 153 9.64 3.56 -36.90
N ASN A 154 10.19 3.81 -38.10
CA ASN A 154 10.53 5.16 -38.52
C ASN A 154 9.30 6.06 -38.57
N GLU A 155 8.21 5.56 -39.13
CA GLU A 155 6.96 6.29 -39.21
C GLU A 155 6.43 6.64 -37.81
N PHE A 156 6.36 5.65 -36.92
CA PHE A 156 5.90 5.86 -35.54
C PHE A 156 6.79 6.87 -34.79
N ILE A 157 8.12 6.67 -34.79
CA ILE A 157 9.03 7.56 -34.05
C ILE A 157 9.08 8.96 -34.66
N GLN A 158 9.24 9.09 -35.97
CA GLN A 158 9.43 10.39 -36.61
C GLN A 158 8.13 11.18 -36.71
N ASN A 159 7.01 10.53 -37.03
CA ASN A 159 5.75 11.24 -37.24
C ASN A 159 4.95 11.39 -35.96
N GLN A 160 4.91 10.37 -35.10
CA GLN A 160 4.07 10.39 -33.91
C GLN A 160 4.85 10.84 -32.67
N VAL A 161 5.96 10.17 -32.32
CA VAL A 161 6.73 10.52 -31.11
C VAL A 161 7.36 11.91 -31.24
N PHE A 162 8.10 12.19 -32.30
CA PHE A 162 8.64 13.52 -32.52
C PHE A 162 7.55 14.53 -32.90
N GLY A 163 6.46 14.12 -33.55
CA GLY A 163 5.30 14.97 -33.75
C GLY A 163 4.75 15.51 -32.43
N LEU A 164 4.47 14.61 -31.48
CA LEU A 164 4.03 14.91 -30.12
C LEU A 164 5.03 15.82 -29.39
N LEU A 165 6.32 15.48 -29.40
CA LEU A 165 7.35 16.28 -28.73
C LEU A 165 7.56 17.65 -29.39
N ASN A 166 7.37 17.80 -30.69
CA ASN A 166 7.47 19.10 -31.36
C ASN A 166 6.23 19.97 -31.11
N GLU A 167 5.04 19.35 -31.07
CA GLU A 167 3.78 20.04 -30.83
C GLU A 167 3.67 20.53 -29.38
N TYR A 168 4.07 19.70 -28.41
CA TYR A 168 3.89 19.96 -26.99
C TYR A 168 5.18 20.21 -26.21
N GLY A 169 6.36 20.15 -26.86
CA GLY A 169 7.70 20.06 -26.27
C GLY A 169 7.87 20.62 -24.87
N ASP A 170 7.88 21.95 -24.74
CA ASP A 170 8.13 22.61 -23.46
C ASP A 170 7.00 22.44 -22.45
N SER A 171 5.83 21.93 -22.83
CA SER A 171 4.68 21.68 -21.93
C SER A 171 4.56 20.22 -21.48
N LEU A 172 5.29 19.31 -22.13
CA LEU A 172 5.24 17.88 -21.88
C LEU A 172 6.49 17.44 -21.13
N ASN A 173 6.35 17.19 -19.82
CA ASN A 173 7.40 16.65 -18.97
C ASN A 173 7.52 15.12 -19.13
N LEU A 174 7.76 14.69 -20.36
CA LEU A 174 7.84 13.29 -20.77
C LEU A 174 9.11 13.06 -21.60
N GLU A 175 9.72 11.89 -21.42
CA GLU A 175 10.81 11.41 -22.26
C GLU A 175 10.57 9.97 -22.71
N PHE A 176 10.92 9.67 -23.97
CA PHE A 176 10.90 8.33 -24.51
C PHE A 176 12.30 7.73 -24.56
N ILE A 177 12.39 6.44 -24.22
CA ILE A 177 13.63 5.65 -24.23
C ILE A 177 13.41 4.48 -25.20
N LEU A 178 14.37 4.23 -26.09
CA LEU A 178 14.34 3.09 -27.00
C LEU A 178 14.79 1.82 -26.30
N ASP A 179 14.03 0.73 -26.47
CA ASP A 179 14.35 -0.58 -25.91
C ASP A 179 14.02 -1.71 -26.89
N GLY A 180 14.53 -2.91 -26.62
CA GLY A 180 14.33 -4.10 -27.43
C GLY A 180 14.91 -3.99 -28.84
N SER A 181 14.10 -4.34 -29.84
CA SER A 181 14.50 -4.41 -31.25
C SER A 181 14.78 -3.05 -31.89
N ALA A 182 14.52 -1.94 -31.20
CA ALA A 182 14.88 -0.59 -31.66
C ALA A 182 16.23 -0.09 -31.09
N ALA A 183 17.02 -0.96 -30.45
CA ALA A 183 18.35 -0.62 -29.99
C ALA A 183 19.20 -0.02 -31.14
N PRO A 184 19.92 1.09 -30.92
CA PRO A 184 20.56 1.91 -31.96
C PRO A 184 21.88 1.30 -32.46
N ILE A 185 21.86 0.04 -32.89
CA ILE A 185 23.04 -0.69 -33.37
C ILE A 185 22.94 -1.03 -34.86
N GLY A 186 24.10 -1.20 -35.49
CA GLY A 186 24.18 -1.59 -36.90
C GLY A 186 23.49 -0.59 -37.81
N CYS A 187 22.50 -1.05 -38.57
CA CYS A 187 21.71 -0.22 -39.48
C CYS A 187 20.84 0.82 -38.77
N LEU A 188 20.56 0.66 -37.47
CA LEU A 188 19.71 1.58 -36.68
C LEU A 188 20.49 2.72 -36.01
N ALA A 189 21.82 2.68 -36.06
CA ALA A 189 22.67 3.69 -35.43
C ALA A 189 22.35 5.10 -35.98
N ASN A 190 22.11 6.06 -35.08
CA ASN A 190 21.80 7.46 -35.36
C ASN A 190 20.45 7.76 -36.05
N ILE A 191 19.59 6.77 -36.32
CA ILE A 191 18.32 7.02 -37.04
C ILE A 191 17.36 7.89 -36.20
N TRP A 192 17.21 7.58 -34.91
CA TRP A 192 16.18 8.17 -34.04
C TRP A 192 16.74 9.13 -32.98
N LYS A 193 17.82 9.85 -33.29
CA LYS A 193 18.31 10.90 -32.39
C LYS A 193 17.27 12.02 -32.24
N PRO A 194 17.09 12.60 -31.03
CA PRO A 194 17.97 12.50 -29.86
C PRO A 194 17.58 11.40 -28.85
N LEU A 195 16.71 10.45 -29.20
CA LEU A 195 16.29 9.41 -28.24
C LEU A 195 17.48 8.57 -27.77
N VAL A 196 17.51 8.31 -26.47
CA VAL A 196 18.46 7.41 -25.82
C VAL A 196 17.92 5.98 -25.80
N SER A 197 18.75 5.01 -25.43
CA SER A 197 18.39 3.59 -25.41
C SER A 197 18.97 2.83 -24.22
N THR A 198 18.35 1.70 -23.89
CA THR A 198 18.80 0.68 -22.95
C THR A 198 19.94 -0.16 -23.52
N TRP A 199 20.92 -0.49 -22.67
CA TRP A 199 22.02 -1.39 -22.99
C TRP A 199 21.89 -2.69 -22.19
N ILE A 200 21.85 -3.81 -22.91
CA ILE A 200 21.58 -5.16 -22.38
C ILE A 200 22.81 -6.07 -22.39
N ALA A 201 23.96 -5.55 -22.00
CA ALA A 201 25.27 -6.22 -22.02
C ALA A 201 25.87 -6.52 -23.41
N ASP A 202 25.15 -6.22 -24.50
CA ASP A 202 25.62 -6.38 -25.88
C ASP A 202 25.32 -5.11 -26.71
N PRO A 203 26.29 -4.56 -27.46
CA PRO A 203 27.71 -4.93 -27.48
C PRO A 203 28.44 -4.47 -26.23
N TRP A 204 29.33 -5.31 -25.70
CA TRP A 204 30.14 -5.00 -24.51
C TRP A 204 30.94 -3.70 -24.67
N GLY A 205 31.42 -3.40 -25.89
CA GLY A 205 32.15 -2.18 -26.18
C GLY A 205 31.38 -0.88 -25.90
N ALA A 206 30.05 -0.93 -25.86
CA ALA A 206 29.22 0.23 -25.49
C ALA A 206 29.37 0.63 -24.02
N LEU A 207 29.80 -0.27 -23.14
CA LEU A 207 30.04 0.00 -21.73
C LEU A 207 31.12 1.09 -21.52
N ASP A 208 32.12 1.13 -22.40
CA ASP A 208 33.31 1.97 -22.25
C ASP A 208 33.46 3.01 -23.37
N SER A 209 32.47 3.14 -24.27
CA SER A 209 32.60 3.98 -25.46
C SER A 209 31.30 4.71 -25.82
N ASN A 210 31.46 5.93 -26.34
CA ASN A 210 30.43 6.76 -26.95
C ASN A 210 30.66 6.93 -28.46
N ASN A 211 31.11 5.87 -29.14
CA ASN A 211 31.29 5.91 -30.59
C ASN A 211 29.93 6.03 -31.31
N SER A 212 29.64 7.23 -31.81
CA SER A 212 28.38 7.54 -32.49
C SER A 212 28.18 6.80 -33.81
N THR A 213 29.26 6.43 -34.52
CA THR A 213 29.14 5.62 -35.74
C THR A 213 28.62 4.21 -35.44
N LEU A 214 28.88 3.69 -34.24
CA LEU A 214 28.35 2.41 -33.76
C LEU A 214 27.05 2.57 -32.97
N GLY A 215 26.55 3.80 -32.83
CA GLY A 215 25.38 4.17 -32.03
C GLY A 215 25.57 4.05 -30.51
N TYR A 216 26.80 3.81 -30.05
CA TYR A 216 27.05 3.59 -28.63
C TYR A 216 26.74 4.81 -27.79
N ASP A 217 26.86 6.02 -28.34
CA ASP A 217 26.51 7.26 -27.65
C ASP A 217 25.03 7.37 -27.26
N GLN A 218 24.14 6.62 -27.90
CA GLN A 218 22.71 6.59 -27.54
C GLN A 218 22.41 5.63 -26.38
N PHE A 219 23.28 4.66 -26.08
CA PHE A 219 23.12 3.81 -24.89
C PHE A 219 23.43 4.61 -23.63
N GLN A 220 22.39 4.94 -22.86
CA GLN A 220 22.48 5.75 -21.64
C GLN A 220 21.87 5.08 -20.40
N VAL A 221 21.02 4.06 -20.59
CA VAL A 221 20.38 3.29 -19.53
C VAL A 221 21.01 1.90 -19.48
N VAL A 222 21.46 1.43 -18.33
CA VAL A 222 21.86 0.02 -18.16
C VAL A 222 20.59 -0.78 -17.88
N ASP A 223 20.37 -1.90 -18.54
CA ASP A 223 19.20 -2.75 -18.30
C ASP A 223 19.66 -4.21 -18.29
N MET A 224 19.75 -4.82 -17.10
CA MET A 224 20.34 -6.15 -16.90
C MET A 224 19.29 -7.17 -16.44
N PRO A 225 19.41 -8.45 -16.83
CA PRO A 225 18.56 -9.50 -16.29
C PRO A 225 18.94 -9.85 -14.85
N VAL A 226 18.01 -10.49 -14.13
CA VAL A 226 18.35 -11.30 -12.95
C VAL A 226 18.97 -12.61 -13.44
N GLU A 227 20.23 -12.88 -13.07
CA GLU A 227 20.94 -14.08 -13.50
C GLU A 227 20.52 -15.30 -12.67
N PHE A 228 20.38 -16.47 -13.30
CA PHE A 228 20.00 -17.69 -12.61
C PHE A 228 21.08 -18.12 -11.59
N GLY A 229 20.67 -18.24 -10.32
CA GLY A 229 21.51 -18.76 -9.22
C GLY A 229 22.36 -17.70 -8.50
N ILE A 230 22.58 -16.52 -9.08
CA ILE A 230 23.25 -15.39 -8.42
C ILE A 230 22.53 -14.10 -8.84
N SER A 231 21.50 -13.72 -8.09
CA SER A 231 20.63 -12.57 -8.40
C SER A 231 21.40 -11.27 -8.61
N SER A 232 22.42 -11.02 -7.79
CA SER A 232 23.27 -9.84 -7.82
C SER A 232 24.42 -9.86 -8.85
N TYR A 233 24.55 -10.92 -9.67
CA TYR A 233 25.71 -11.13 -10.56
C TYR A 233 26.08 -9.91 -11.41
N TRP A 234 25.10 -9.32 -12.11
CA TRP A 234 25.35 -8.19 -13.01
C TRP A 234 25.75 -6.93 -12.26
N ILE A 235 25.13 -6.65 -11.10
CA ILE A 235 25.51 -5.51 -10.25
C ILE A 235 26.95 -5.66 -9.77
N ASP A 236 27.31 -6.83 -9.24
CA ASP A 236 28.67 -7.11 -8.80
C ASP A 236 29.67 -7.01 -9.96
N ARG A 237 29.32 -7.56 -11.13
CA ARG A 237 30.18 -7.55 -12.32
C ARG A 237 30.44 -6.12 -12.84
N LEU A 238 29.42 -5.28 -12.84
CA LEU A 238 29.52 -3.88 -13.25
C LEU A 238 30.25 -3.04 -12.20
N CYS A 239 30.11 -3.37 -10.92
CA CYS A 239 30.86 -2.73 -9.84
C CYS A 239 32.39 -2.91 -9.98
N LEU A 240 32.83 -4.03 -10.55
CA LEU A 240 34.26 -4.33 -10.78
C LEU A 240 34.89 -3.54 -11.95
N GLN A 241 34.10 -2.78 -12.71
CA GLN A 241 34.64 -1.93 -13.77
C GLN A 241 35.40 -0.72 -13.19
N SER A 242 36.23 -0.09 -14.03
CA SER A 242 36.98 1.12 -13.65
C SER A 242 36.74 2.23 -14.68
N PRO A 243 35.81 3.17 -14.43
CA PRO A 243 35.02 3.32 -13.19
C PRO A 243 33.90 2.25 -13.05
N PRO A 244 33.35 2.01 -11.85
CA PRO A 244 32.20 1.14 -11.64
C PRO A 244 31.05 1.52 -12.60
N PHE A 245 30.36 0.55 -13.18
CA PHE A 245 29.32 0.77 -14.21
C PHE A 245 29.81 1.43 -15.51
N GLY A 246 31.12 1.50 -15.74
CA GLY A 246 31.71 2.05 -16.97
C GLY A 246 31.25 3.48 -17.22
N LYS A 247 30.85 3.79 -18.46
CA LYS A 247 30.38 5.13 -18.82
C LYS A 247 29.05 5.53 -18.15
N PHE A 248 28.29 4.57 -17.63
CA PHE A 248 26.95 4.81 -17.08
C PHE A 248 26.98 5.39 -15.67
N LEU A 249 28.13 5.38 -14.99
CA LEU A 249 28.25 5.88 -13.61
C LEU A 249 27.75 7.32 -13.43
N ASN A 250 28.04 8.19 -14.40
CA ASN A 250 27.65 9.60 -14.35
C ASN A 250 26.41 9.88 -15.22
N SER A 251 25.68 8.84 -15.61
CA SER A 251 24.44 8.98 -16.37
C SER A 251 23.36 9.61 -15.49
N THR A 252 22.50 10.44 -16.11
CA THR A 252 21.27 10.91 -15.46
C THR A 252 20.17 9.83 -15.45
N TYR A 253 20.44 8.70 -16.09
CA TYR A 253 19.54 7.56 -16.22
C TYR A 253 19.88 6.46 -15.22
N PRO A 254 18.89 5.63 -14.86
CA PRO A 254 19.07 4.57 -13.88
C PRO A 254 19.92 3.41 -14.41
N VAL A 255 20.43 2.62 -13.47
CA VAL A 255 20.73 1.20 -13.66
C VAL A 255 19.43 0.43 -13.43
N LEU A 256 18.95 -0.25 -14.45
CA LEU A 256 17.78 -1.11 -14.40
C LEU A 256 18.19 -2.58 -14.21
N VAL A 257 17.41 -3.29 -13.40
CA VAL A 257 17.41 -4.76 -13.36
C VAL A 257 15.99 -5.23 -13.62
N TRP A 258 15.79 -6.06 -14.65
CA TRP A 258 14.44 -6.48 -15.02
C TRP A 258 14.01 -7.79 -14.38
N GLU A 259 12.72 -7.80 -14.02
CA GLU A 259 11.92 -8.96 -13.65
C GLU A 259 12.19 -9.65 -12.30
N PRO A 260 12.81 -9.04 -11.27
CA PRO A 260 12.59 -9.56 -9.92
C PRO A 260 11.19 -9.16 -9.43
N SER A 261 10.44 -10.15 -8.97
CA SER A 261 9.14 -9.97 -8.29
C SER A 261 9.19 -10.38 -6.82
N ASP A 262 10.14 -11.24 -6.44
CA ASP A 262 10.28 -11.73 -5.07
C ASP A 262 11.08 -10.76 -4.19
N GLN A 263 10.65 -10.63 -2.94
CA GLN A 263 11.27 -9.75 -1.95
C GLN A 263 12.77 -10.03 -1.77
N PHE A 264 13.14 -11.32 -1.69
CA PHE A 264 14.53 -11.74 -1.51
C PHE A 264 15.45 -11.24 -2.65
N LEU A 265 14.99 -11.34 -3.90
CA LEU A 265 15.79 -10.92 -5.06
C LEU A 265 15.97 -9.41 -5.08
N ILE A 266 14.90 -8.65 -4.81
CA ILE A 266 14.93 -7.19 -4.72
C ILE A 266 15.94 -6.73 -3.66
N GLN A 267 15.93 -7.38 -2.48
CA GLN A 267 16.84 -7.06 -1.39
C GLN A 267 18.29 -7.44 -1.71
N ASP A 268 18.56 -8.65 -2.20
CA ASP A 268 19.93 -9.10 -2.54
C ASP A 268 20.59 -8.19 -3.58
N ILE A 269 19.87 -7.84 -4.64
CA ILE A 269 20.38 -6.93 -5.69
C ILE A 269 20.64 -5.53 -5.13
N SER A 270 19.73 -5.03 -4.30
CA SER A 270 19.85 -3.72 -3.65
C SER A 270 21.04 -3.66 -2.69
N GLU A 271 21.25 -4.70 -1.88
CA GLU A 271 22.39 -4.79 -0.96
C GLU A 271 23.72 -4.81 -1.70
N SER A 272 23.83 -5.56 -2.80
CA SER A 272 25.01 -5.54 -3.67
C SER A 272 25.28 -4.16 -4.26
N TYR A 273 24.23 -3.45 -4.69
CA TYR A 273 24.36 -2.08 -5.21
C TYR A 273 24.85 -1.10 -4.13
N ILE A 274 24.23 -1.13 -2.95
CA ILE A 274 24.60 -0.31 -1.80
C ILE A 274 26.07 -0.56 -1.42
N LYS A 275 26.47 -1.83 -1.32
CA LYS A 275 27.86 -2.21 -1.02
C LYS A 275 28.83 -1.66 -2.07
N CYS A 276 28.46 -1.65 -3.34
CA CYS A 276 29.26 -1.02 -4.39
C CYS A 276 29.45 0.48 -4.15
N MET A 277 28.37 1.18 -3.79
CA MET A 277 28.41 2.60 -3.45
C MET A 277 29.31 2.87 -2.23
N GLU A 278 29.20 2.06 -1.18
CA GLU A 278 30.01 2.20 0.04
C GLU A 278 31.51 2.01 -0.24
N MET A 279 31.87 1.03 -1.07
CA MET A 279 33.25 0.81 -1.51
C MET A 279 33.79 1.98 -2.34
N ASN A 280 32.90 2.75 -2.97
CA ASN A 280 33.22 3.84 -3.89
C ASN A 280 32.59 5.17 -3.46
N ASN A 281 32.54 5.45 -2.15
CA ASN A 281 31.78 6.56 -1.55
C ASN A 281 32.15 8.00 -1.98
N ARG A 282 33.13 8.17 -2.88
CA ARG A 282 33.51 9.44 -3.49
C ARG A 282 32.89 9.67 -4.87
N LEU A 283 32.23 8.65 -5.42
CA LEU A 283 31.59 8.71 -6.73
C LEU A 283 30.09 8.97 -6.55
N THR A 284 29.49 9.65 -7.53
CA THR A 284 28.04 9.73 -7.65
C THR A 284 27.58 8.52 -8.46
N PHE A 285 26.62 7.79 -7.93
CA PHE A 285 26.02 6.64 -8.60
C PHE A 285 24.68 7.03 -9.21
N PRO A 286 24.26 6.40 -10.32
CA PRO A 286 22.91 6.54 -10.84
C PRO A 286 21.88 5.97 -9.86
N GLU A 287 20.60 6.12 -10.16
CA GLU A 287 19.55 5.43 -9.40
C GLU A 287 19.54 3.93 -9.75
N LEU A 288 19.24 3.06 -8.79
CA LEU A 288 18.89 1.67 -9.07
C LEU A 288 17.39 1.57 -9.26
N ARG A 289 16.96 0.93 -10.34
CA ARG A 289 15.55 0.68 -10.62
C ARG A 289 15.29 -0.77 -10.97
N PHE A 290 14.14 -1.27 -10.54
CA PHE A 290 13.69 -2.61 -10.87
C PHE A 290 12.55 -2.53 -11.88
N ALA A 291 12.73 -3.13 -13.06
CA ALA A 291 11.66 -3.23 -14.05
C ALA A 291 10.76 -4.40 -13.67
N GLU A 292 9.71 -4.10 -12.91
CA GLU A 292 8.92 -5.09 -12.17
C GLU A 292 7.53 -5.32 -12.73
N ASN A 293 7.02 -6.52 -12.50
CA ASN A 293 5.67 -6.94 -12.87
C ASN A 293 4.77 -7.15 -11.63
N ILE A 294 5.10 -6.52 -10.51
CA ILE A 294 4.28 -6.52 -9.29
C ILE A 294 3.69 -5.13 -9.06
N ASP A 295 2.84 -5.00 -8.04
CA ASP A 295 2.26 -3.71 -7.69
C ASP A 295 3.32 -2.75 -7.11
N PRO A 296 3.31 -1.45 -7.48
CA PRO A 296 4.21 -0.46 -6.89
C PRO A 296 4.25 -0.40 -5.37
N VAL A 297 3.12 -0.62 -4.70
CA VAL A 297 3.08 -0.62 -3.22
C VAL A 297 3.80 -1.85 -2.67
N GLN A 298 3.62 -3.01 -3.31
CA GLN A 298 4.32 -4.24 -2.95
C GLN A 298 5.84 -4.09 -3.09
N PHE A 299 6.31 -3.44 -4.16
CA PHE A 299 7.72 -3.09 -4.31
C PHE A 299 8.23 -2.18 -3.20
N GLN A 300 7.47 -1.14 -2.86
CA GLN A 300 7.85 -0.19 -1.82
C GLN A 300 8.05 -0.90 -0.47
N ILE A 301 7.20 -1.88 -0.17
CA ILE A 301 7.31 -2.73 1.02
C ILE A 301 8.52 -3.66 0.91
N TYR A 302 8.70 -4.37 -0.20
CA TYR A 302 9.79 -5.33 -0.40
C TYR A 302 11.18 -4.69 -0.37
N SER A 303 11.29 -3.49 -0.92
CA SER A 303 12.52 -2.69 -0.91
C SER A 303 12.71 -1.86 0.36
N SER A 304 11.74 -1.81 1.27
CA SER A 304 11.72 -0.84 2.39
C SER A 304 12.97 -0.88 3.28
N LEU A 305 13.48 -2.09 3.57
CA LEU A 305 14.68 -2.30 4.40
C LEU A 305 15.94 -1.63 3.85
N VAL A 306 16.01 -1.43 2.53
CA VAL A 306 17.17 -0.88 1.82
C VAL A 306 16.92 0.52 1.26
N SER A 307 15.67 0.83 0.88
CA SER A 307 15.28 2.11 0.27
C SER A 307 14.97 3.20 1.30
N ASN A 308 14.67 2.84 2.55
CA ASN A 308 14.10 3.73 3.57
C ASN A 308 12.81 4.43 3.10
N GLN A 309 12.00 3.75 2.28
CA GLN A 309 10.71 4.23 1.79
C GLN A 309 9.53 3.55 2.49
N GLY A 310 9.76 2.88 3.62
CA GLY A 310 8.70 2.22 4.37
C GLY A 310 9.27 1.33 5.47
N TRP A 311 8.42 0.42 5.97
CA TRP A 311 8.81 -0.67 6.86
C TRP A 311 8.33 -2.00 6.27
N ASN A 312 9.10 -3.06 6.51
CA ASN A 312 8.69 -4.45 6.37
C ASN A 312 9.48 -5.24 7.44
N LEU A 313 8.90 -5.34 8.63
CA LEU A 313 9.58 -5.86 9.81
C LEU A 313 8.99 -7.19 10.24
N GLN A 314 9.85 -8.20 10.30
CA GLN A 314 9.56 -9.48 10.94
C GLN A 314 9.62 -9.31 12.47
N LEU A 315 8.47 -9.37 13.14
CA LEU A 315 8.39 -9.16 14.57
C LEU A 315 8.65 -10.47 15.32
N GLU A 316 9.82 -10.56 15.96
CA GLU A 316 10.16 -11.68 16.84
C GLU A 316 9.21 -11.77 18.04
N ALA A 317 8.91 -13.01 18.47
CA ALA A 317 7.92 -13.29 19.52
C ALA A 317 8.16 -12.54 20.83
N PHE A 318 9.40 -12.52 21.25
CA PHE A 318 9.90 -11.74 22.36
C PHE A 318 11.32 -11.37 21.97
N GLY A 319 11.52 -10.13 21.54
CA GLY A 319 12.77 -9.71 20.89
C GLY A 319 13.99 -10.33 21.55
N ASN A 320 14.85 -10.95 20.76
CA ASN A 320 16.22 -11.37 21.11
C ASN A 320 17.10 -10.18 21.53
N SER A 321 16.51 -9.05 21.94
CA SER A 321 17.14 -8.17 22.90
C SER A 321 17.56 -9.07 24.06
N THR A 322 18.87 -9.35 24.11
CA THR A 322 19.56 -9.75 25.32
C THR A 322 19.10 -8.77 26.38
N ILE A 323 18.07 -9.17 27.15
CA ILE A 323 17.59 -8.42 28.30
C ILE A 323 18.83 -8.35 29.18
N ILE A 324 19.49 -7.18 29.17
CA ILE A 324 20.47 -6.83 30.17
C ILE A 324 19.66 -6.77 31.46
N THR A 325 19.51 -7.92 32.11
CA THR A 325 18.79 -8.06 33.37
C THR A 325 19.62 -7.38 34.45
N SER A 326 19.57 -6.06 34.54
CA SER A 326 19.76 -5.40 35.81
C SER A 326 18.44 -5.47 36.57
N SER A 327 18.35 -6.47 37.45
CA SER A 327 17.34 -6.70 38.50
C SER A 327 16.16 -7.65 38.20
N LYS A 328 16.43 -8.94 38.46
CA LYS A 328 15.60 -9.89 39.23
C LYS A 328 14.06 -9.73 39.17
N ARG A 329 13.42 -10.23 38.11
CA ARG A 329 12.19 -11.03 38.22
C ARG A 329 12.24 -12.16 37.20
N LYS A 330 12.65 -13.36 37.66
CA LYS A 330 12.56 -14.60 36.87
C LYS A 330 11.11 -15.09 36.89
N GLY A 331 10.33 -14.70 35.89
CA GLY A 331 9.16 -15.46 35.46
C GLY A 331 9.56 -16.26 34.23
N PHE A 332 9.65 -17.59 34.36
CA PHE A 332 9.83 -18.50 33.24
C PHE A 332 8.60 -18.40 32.33
N VAL A 333 8.79 -18.02 31.07
CA VAL A 333 7.78 -18.20 30.01
C VAL A 333 8.24 -19.43 29.21
N GLU A 334 7.40 -20.46 29.12
CA GLU A 334 7.72 -21.70 28.38
C GLU A 334 7.85 -21.43 26.87
N GLU A 335 8.87 -22.04 26.26
CA GLU A 335 9.37 -21.84 24.88
C GLU A 335 8.48 -22.49 23.79
N THR A 336 7.19 -22.13 23.73
CA THR A 336 6.38 -22.39 22.52
C THR A 336 5.84 -21.08 22.00
N THR A 337 6.72 -20.31 21.35
CA THR A 337 6.52 -18.90 20.99
C THR A 337 6.35 -18.75 19.48
N THR A 338 5.20 -19.10 18.93
CA THR A 338 4.76 -18.54 17.64
C THR A 338 3.80 -17.39 17.96
N ASN A 339 4.18 -16.16 17.59
CA ASN A 339 3.36 -14.97 17.66
C ASN A 339 2.21 -15.11 16.66
N GLN A 340 1.06 -15.67 17.06
CA GLN A 340 0.03 -16.00 16.07
C GLN A 340 -1.39 -15.86 16.63
N PHE A 341 -2.09 -14.82 16.18
CA PHE A 341 -3.34 -14.89 15.38
C PHE A 341 -4.00 -13.50 15.35
N ASN A 342 -4.44 -13.05 14.17
CA ASN A 342 -5.26 -11.83 13.98
C ASN A 342 -4.71 -10.58 14.70
N PRO A 343 -3.46 -10.15 14.40
CA PRO A 343 -2.86 -8.99 15.04
C PRO A 343 -3.67 -7.72 14.74
N LYS A 344 -3.67 -6.76 15.66
CA LYS A 344 -4.29 -5.44 15.48
C LYS A 344 -3.28 -4.34 15.66
N VAL A 345 -3.34 -3.30 14.84
CA VAL A 345 -2.50 -2.13 14.90
C VAL A 345 -3.31 -0.91 15.32
N LEU A 346 -2.71 -0.07 16.15
CA LEU A 346 -3.20 1.26 16.48
C LEU A 346 -2.04 2.25 16.39
N VAL A 347 -2.26 3.38 15.73
CA VAL A 347 -1.31 4.48 15.67
C VAL A 347 -1.88 5.67 16.45
N VAL A 348 -1.11 6.18 17.40
CA VAL A 348 -1.45 7.37 18.20
C VAL A 348 -0.39 8.44 17.97
N ASN A 349 -0.79 9.65 17.59
CA ASN A 349 0.14 10.77 17.44
C ASN A 349 0.31 11.50 18.79
N VAL A 350 1.54 11.57 19.31
CA VAL A 350 1.90 12.24 20.56
C VAL A 350 3.15 13.10 20.32
N GLU A 351 3.04 14.41 20.53
CA GLU A 351 4.17 15.36 20.48
C GLU A 351 5.07 15.25 19.23
N ASN A 352 4.46 15.06 18.05
CA ASN A 352 5.12 14.83 16.75
C ASN A 352 5.78 13.45 16.58
N ALA A 353 5.44 12.48 17.41
CA ALA A 353 5.79 11.08 17.23
C ALA A 353 4.54 10.24 17.04
N ASN A 354 4.66 9.21 16.21
CA ASN A 354 3.66 8.17 16.03
C ASN A 354 4.03 6.99 16.93
N LEU A 355 3.19 6.73 17.92
CA LEU A 355 3.23 5.54 18.75
C LEU A 355 2.45 4.44 18.03
N VAL A 356 3.13 3.36 17.68
CA VAL A 356 2.53 2.22 16.97
C VAL A 356 2.39 1.06 17.94
N PHE A 357 1.15 0.77 18.31
CA PHE A 357 0.79 -0.37 19.17
C PHE A 357 0.39 -1.55 18.29
N ILE A 358 0.95 -2.72 18.58
CA ILE A 358 0.62 -3.96 17.86
C ILE A 358 0.13 -4.97 18.88
N PHE A 359 -1.16 -5.24 18.89
CA PHE A 359 -1.83 -6.18 19.79
C PHE A 359 -1.84 -7.58 19.20
N PHE A 360 -1.48 -8.57 20.00
CA PHE A 360 -1.38 -9.96 19.55
C PHE A 360 -1.55 -10.98 20.70
N ARG A 361 -1.59 -12.25 20.31
CA ARG A 361 -1.67 -13.41 21.21
C ARG A 361 -0.51 -14.36 20.95
N ASN A 362 -0.09 -15.08 22.00
CA ASN A 362 1.03 -16.02 21.95
C ASN A 362 0.58 -17.50 21.98
N THR A 363 -0.63 -17.80 21.50
CA THR A 363 -1.10 -19.19 21.37
C THR A 363 -2.30 -19.27 20.42
N THR A 364 -2.38 -20.38 19.70
CA THR A 364 -3.54 -20.77 18.87
C THR A 364 -4.77 -21.16 19.69
N LEU A 365 -4.61 -21.43 20.99
CA LEU A 365 -5.72 -21.69 21.90
C LEU A 365 -6.42 -20.37 22.25
N ILE A 366 -7.47 -20.06 21.48
CA ILE A 366 -8.27 -18.84 21.56
C ILE A 366 -8.79 -18.59 22.99
N ASP A 367 -9.08 -19.65 23.73
CA ASP A 367 -9.85 -19.61 24.98
C ASP A 367 -8.99 -19.46 26.24
N LYS A 368 -7.74 -18.96 26.18
CA LYS A 368 -6.90 -18.73 27.37
C LYS A 368 -5.68 -17.83 27.18
N ALA A 369 -5.45 -17.35 25.96
CA ALA A 369 -4.27 -16.57 25.64
C ALA A 369 -4.28 -15.21 26.35
N PRO A 370 -3.24 -14.84 27.11
CA PRO A 370 -3.02 -13.44 27.44
C PRO A 370 -2.78 -12.64 26.16
N ILE A 371 -3.29 -11.41 26.15
CA ILE A 371 -3.03 -10.44 25.09
C ILE A 371 -1.75 -9.69 25.45
N TYR A 372 -0.92 -9.46 24.44
CA TYR A 372 0.26 -8.64 24.52
C TYR A 372 0.13 -7.47 23.55
N TYR A 373 0.93 -6.44 23.77
CA TYR A 373 1.20 -5.45 22.74
C TYR A 373 2.68 -5.13 22.64
N HIS A 374 3.18 -5.02 21.41
CA HIS A 374 4.43 -4.33 21.13
C HIS A 374 4.16 -2.83 21.03
N LEU A 375 5.09 -2.00 21.52
CA LEU A 375 5.10 -0.56 21.27
C LEU A 375 6.33 -0.19 20.46
N TYR A 376 6.08 0.54 19.40
CA TYR A 376 7.10 1.20 18.62
C TYR A 376 6.86 2.71 18.60
N ILE A 377 7.92 3.47 18.37
CA ILE A 377 7.86 4.90 18.11
C ILE A 377 8.49 5.20 16.75
N SER A 378 7.82 6.03 15.97
CA SER A 378 8.40 6.63 14.77
C SER A 378 8.20 8.14 14.77
N LYS A 379 9.16 8.89 14.24
CA LYS A 379 9.04 10.35 14.07
C LYS A 379 8.60 10.78 12.67
N GLU A 380 8.65 9.88 11.68
CA GLU A 380 8.33 10.16 10.28
C GLU A 380 7.58 8.95 9.68
N ILE A 381 6.85 9.12 8.58
CA ILE A 381 6.15 7.97 7.94
C ILE A 381 7.18 6.97 7.41
N LEU A 382 8.23 7.49 6.79
CA LEU A 382 9.32 6.72 6.19
C LEU A 382 10.56 6.64 7.09
N GLY A 383 10.43 7.08 8.34
CA GLY A 383 11.54 7.19 9.27
C GLY A 383 11.90 5.86 9.91
N LYS A 384 13.06 5.84 10.59
CA LYS A 384 13.42 4.70 11.42
C LYS A 384 12.40 4.53 12.55
N ILE A 385 11.83 3.34 12.65
CA ILE A 385 10.99 2.93 13.78
C ILE A 385 11.86 2.35 14.90
N GLU A 386 11.57 2.73 16.15
CA GLU A 386 12.28 2.26 17.33
C GLU A 386 11.35 1.41 18.20
N TYR A 387 11.78 0.19 18.53
CA TYR A 387 11.06 -0.69 19.43
C TYR A 387 11.27 -0.26 20.89
N ILE A 388 10.16 0.03 21.59
CA ILE A 388 10.19 0.45 23.00
C ILE A 388 10.09 -0.76 23.93
N GLY A 389 9.21 -1.71 23.62
CA GLY A 389 9.02 -2.88 24.47
C GLY A 389 7.78 -3.72 24.15
N THR A 390 7.56 -4.73 25.00
CA THR A 390 6.36 -5.58 24.98
C THR A 390 5.76 -5.62 26.36
N TRP A 391 4.44 -5.47 26.45
CA TRP A 391 3.71 -5.57 27.70
C TRP A 391 2.54 -6.52 27.55
N ARG A 392 2.16 -7.13 28.67
CA ARG A 392 0.93 -7.92 28.77
C ARG A 392 -0.21 -6.97 29.10
N LEU A 393 -1.29 -7.06 28.33
CA LEU A 393 -2.51 -6.30 28.59
C LEU A 393 -3.17 -6.82 29.87
N GLN A 394 -3.50 -5.92 30.80
CA GLN A 394 -4.20 -6.29 32.03
C GLN A 394 -5.68 -6.54 31.71
N LEU A 395 -6.15 -7.74 32.02
CA LEU A 395 -7.55 -8.15 31.87
C LEU A 395 -8.11 -8.48 33.27
N THR A 396 -9.31 -7.99 33.57
CA THR A 396 -9.95 -8.14 34.90
C THR A 396 -10.51 -9.53 35.13
N SER A 397 -11.05 -10.16 34.09
CA SER A 397 -11.39 -11.60 34.04
C SER A 397 -11.96 -11.91 32.66
N GLY A 398 -11.68 -13.09 32.12
CA GLY A 398 -12.30 -13.56 30.87
C GLY A 398 -11.45 -13.40 29.61
N PHE A 399 -12.04 -13.82 28.50
CA PHE A 399 -11.43 -13.89 27.18
C PHE A 399 -11.77 -12.63 26.40
N LEU A 400 -10.82 -12.10 25.62
CA LEU A 400 -11.06 -10.95 24.77
C LEU A 400 -10.48 -11.22 23.38
N ASP A 401 -11.29 -11.71 22.45
CA ASP A 401 -10.90 -11.82 21.04
C ASP A 401 -10.99 -10.45 20.39
N ILE A 402 -9.88 -9.71 20.39
CA ILE A 402 -9.83 -8.32 19.93
C ILE A 402 -10.43 -8.24 18.53
N ALA A 403 -11.62 -7.66 18.48
CA ALA A 403 -12.33 -7.37 17.24
C ALA A 403 -11.89 -6.01 16.71
N ASN A 404 -11.80 -5.02 17.60
CA ASN A 404 -11.54 -3.63 17.24
C ASN A 404 -10.61 -2.95 18.26
N VAL A 405 -9.77 -2.05 17.76
CA VAL A 405 -8.95 -1.15 18.55
C VAL A 405 -9.07 0.24 17.95
N LYS A 406 -9.46 1.23 18.76
CA LYS A 406 -9.55 2.64 18.33
C LYS A 406 -9.03 3.55 19.42
N SER A 407 -8.37 4.63 19.04
CA SER A 407 -8.03 5.71 19.95
C SER A 407 -9.00 6.87 19.79
N PHE A 408 -9.27 7.58 20.87
CA PHE A 408 -10.04 8.82 20.86
C PHE A 408 -9.47 9.77 21.91
N ASN A 409 -9.57 11.06 21.64
CA ASN A 409 -9.15 12.09 22.60
C ASN A 409 -10.26 12.32 23.62
N THR A 410 -9.97 12.97 24.75
CA THR A 410 -11.00 13.56 25.63
C THR A 410 -10.83 15.07 25.68
N THR A 411 -11.86 15.78 26.12
CA THR A 411 -11.78 17.24 26.36
C THR A 411 -10.68 17.60 27.37
N THR A 412 -10.29 16.65 28.23
CA THR A 412 -9.23 16.78 29.23
C THR A 412 -7.83 16.43 28.72
N GLN A 413 -7.64 16.31 27.40
CA GLN A 413 -6.37 16.01 26.72
C GLN A 413 -5.76 14.63 27.04
N ASN A 414 -6.51 13.71 27.63
CA ASN A 414 -6.05 12.34 27.78
C ASN A 414 -6.38 11.55 26.51
N GLN A 415 -5.39 10.88 25.93
CA GLN A 415 -5.64 9.93 24.87
C GLN A 415 -6.18 8.63 25.48
N LEU A 416 -7.41 8.27 25.12
CA LEU A 416 -8.03 7.02 25.50
C LEU A 416 -7.93 6.00 24.36
N ILE A 417 -7.80 4.73 24.74
CA ILE A 417 -7.76 3.60 23.82
C ILE A 417 -8.90 2.65 24.17
N PHE A 418 -9.81 2.47 23.21
CA PHE A 418 -10.92 1.54 23.27
C PHE A 418 -10.54 0.25 22.57
N ILE A 419 -10.76 -0.87 23.26
CA ILE A 419 -10.60 -2.21 22.71
C ILE A 419 -11.91 -2.95 22.92
N SER A 420 -12.45 -3.57 21.89
CA SER A 420 -13.62 -4.44 21.99
C SER A 420 -13.33 -5.85 21.49
N ASP A 421 -14.10 -6.83 21.97
CA ASP A 421 -14.07 -8.19 21.45
C ASP A 421 -15.31 -8.54 20.61
N ARG A 422 -15.31 -9.76 20.05
CA ARG A 422 -16.40 -10.30 19.21
C ARG A 422 -17.70 -10.58 19.96
N ILE A 423 -17.68 -10.63 21.29
CA ILE A 423 -18.87 -10.86 22.13
C ILE A 423 -19.33 -9.57 22.83
N ASN A 424 -18.80 -8.42 22.41
CA ASN A 424 -19.16 -7.08 22.86
C ASN A 424 -18.72 -6.72 24.28
N ASN A 425 -17.69 -7.39 24.80
CA ASN A 425 -16.93 -6.82 25.90
C ASN A 425 -16.10 -5.65 25.38
N TYR A 426 -15.88 -4.67 26.25
CA TYR A 426 -15.02 -3.54 25.93
C TYR A 426 -14.07 -3.21 27.10
N LEU A 427 -12.96 -2.58 26.75
CA LEU A 427 -11.93 -2.09 27.64
C LEU A 427 -11.56 -0.67 27.22
N ILE A 428 -11.41 0.22 28.20
CA ILE A 428 -10.93 1.58 27.98
C ILE A 428 -9.63 1.77 28.76
N TYR A 429 -8.57 2.11 28.06
CA TYR A 429 -7.25 2.38 28.61
C TYR A 429 -6.91 3.87 28.53
N ASN A 430 -6.22 4.38 29.55
CA ASN A 430 -5.51 5.65 29.47
C ASN A 430 -4.12 5.42 28.90
N LEU A 431 -3.70 6.23 27.94
CA LEU A 431 -2.29 6.33 27.58
C LEU A 431 -1.57 7.24 28.60
N THR A 432 -0.59 6.68 29.31
CA THR A 432 0.17 7.43 30.31
C THR A 432 1.32 8.23 29.70
N ASP A 433 1.89 9.19 30.44
CA ASP A 433 3.09 9.94 30.06
C ASP A 433 4.32 9.05 29.80
N GLN A 434 4.31 7.81 30.30
CA GLN A 434 5.35 6.81 30.06
C GLN A 434 4.96 5.81 28.94
N TRP A 435 3.92 6.13 28.17
CA TRP A 435 3.44 5.40 27.00
C TRP A 435 2.99 3.96 27.25
N TYR A 436 2.63 3.61 28.48
CA TYR A 436 1.96 2.34 28.78
C TYR A 436 0.45 2.53 28.97
N LEU A 437 -0.30 1.46 28.73
CA LEU A 437 -1.75 1.41 28.82
C LEU A 437 -2.19 1.12 30.26
N ASN A 438 -2.99 2.00 30.86
CA ASN A 438 -3.57 1.81 32.18
C ASN A 438 -5.09 1.58 32.06
N LEU A 439 -5.60 0.44 32.51
CA LEU A 439 -7.03 0.12 32.40
C LEU A 439 -7.86 1.07 33.28
N ILE A 440 -8.81 1.77 32.67
CA ILE A 440 -9.74 2.69 33.35
C ILE A 440 -11.08 2.00 33.59
N SER A 441 -11.62 1.37 32.53
CA SER A 441 -12.97 0.82 32.52
C SER A 441 -13.00 -0.49 31.75
N TYR A 442 -13.84 -1.40 32.21
CA TYR A 442 -14.18 -2.61 31.51
C TYR A 442 -15.67 -2.88 31.72
N GLY A 443 -16.31 -3.50 30.75
CA GLY A 443 -17.69 -3.94 30.86
C GLY A 443 -18.10 -4.86 29.73
N ASP A 444 -19.29 -5.42 29.89
CA ASP A 444 -19.97 -6.24 28.89
C ASP A 444 -21.19 -5.44 28.43
N ILE A 445 -21.30 -5.18 27.13
CA ILE A 445 -22.53 -4.65 26.54
C ILE A 445 -23.49 -5.82 26.39
N SER A 446 -24.05 -6.24 27.53
CA SER A 446 -25.08 -7.26 27.59
C SER A 446 -26.33 -6.70 26.93
N SER A 447 -26.52 -7.00 25.65
CA SER A 447 -27.68 -6.51 24.93
C SER A 447 -28.98 -7.01 25.60
N PRO A 448 -30.07 -6.21 25.63
CA PRO A 448 -31.42 -6.71 25.90
C PRO A 448 -31.81 -7.87 24.96
N THR A 449 -31.13 -8.03 23.82
CA THR A 449 -31.23 -9.19 22.92
C THR A 449 -30.44 -10.42 23.38
N ASN A 450 -30.12 -10.55 24.67
CA ASN A 450 -29.60 -11.81 25.25
C ASN A 450 -30.46 -13.06 24.90
N SER A 451 -31.71 -12.89 24.44
CA SER A 451 -32.50 -13.95 23.82
C SER A 451 -31.96 -14.42 22.45
N LEU A 452 -31.49 -13.50 21.59
CA LEU A 452 -30.88 -13.81 20.28
C LEU A 452 -29.44 -14.33 20.41
N LYS A 453 -28.65 -13.77 21.33
CA LYS A 453 -27.23 -14.14 21.53
C LYS A 453 -27.00 -15.53 22.16
N SER A 454 -28.04 -16.16 22.70
CA SER A 454 -27.94 -17.55 23.20
C SER A 454 -27.78 -18.58 22.08
N ASN A 455 -28.02 -18.20 20.82
CA ASN A 455 -27.75 -19.04 19.65
C ASN A 455 -26.32 -18.81 19.15
N THR A 456 -25.59 -19.91 18.93
CA THR A 456 -24.17 -19.99 18.55
C THR A 456 -23.83 -19.42 17.16
N GLY A 457 -24.66 -18.57 16.58
CA GLY A 457 -24.55 -18.08 15.21
C GLY A 457 -24.53 -16.57 15.04
N VAL A 458 -24.67 -15.77 16.11
CA VAL A 458 -24.66 -14.30 16.00
C VAL A 458 -23.23 -13.78 16.14
N TRP A 459 -22.77 -13.03 15.14
CA TRP A 459 -21.47 -12.37 15.14
C TRP A 459 -21.69 -10.87 15.29
N SER A 460 -20.93 -10.22 16.17
CA SER A 460 -21.07 -8.78 16.42
C SER A 460 -19.73 -8.09 16.54
N LYS A 461 -19.67 -6.83 16.11
CA LYS A 461 -18.53 -5.94 16.32
C LYS A 461 -19.02 -4.58 16.82
N LEU A 462 -18.36 -4.09 17.87
CA LEU A 462 -18.55 -2.74 18.40
C LEU A 462 -17.55 -1.76 17.77
N TYR A 463 -18.08 -0.63 17.35
CA TYR A 463 -17.34 0.52 16.85
C TYR A 463 -17.69 1.75 17.67
N ILE A 464 -16.77 2.70 17.78
CA ILE A 464 -17.07 4.02 18.32
C ILE A 464 -17.65 4.87 17.20
N LEU A 465 -18.79 5.51 17.43
CA LEU A 465 -19.34 6.45 16.43
C LEU A 465 -18.51 7.72 16.40
N GLU A 466 -18.53 8.46 17.48
CA GLU A 466 -17.76 9.67 17.61
C GLU A 466 -17.91 10.13 19.06
N GLN A 467 -16.93 10.89 19.52
CA GLN A 467 -17.07 11.65 20.74
C GLN A 467 -17.92 12.87 20.43
N LEU A 468 -19.20 12.87 20.84
CA LEU A 468 -19.96 14.11 20.87
C LEU A 468 -19.25 15.04 21.86
N LEU A 469 -18.68 16.13 21.32
CA LEU A 469 -18.32 17.28 22.13
C LEU A 469 -19.58 17.68 22.93
N PRO A 470 -19.45 18.06 24.22
CA PRO A 470 -20.57 18.46 25.04
C PRO A 470 -21.43 19.45 24.26
N SER A 471 -22.75 19.21 24.19
CA SER A 471 -23.64 20.09 23.43
C SER A 471 -23.38 21.53 23.87
N GLN A 472 -22.95 22.41 22.94
CA GLN A 472 -22.53 23.78 23.26
C GLN A 472 -23.63 24.67 23.88
N ASN A 473 -24.83 24.13 24.10
CA ASN A 473 -25.98 24.86 24.63
C ASN A 473 -26.26 24.62 26.13
N GLN A 474 -25.40 23.91 26.88
CA GLN A 474 -25.54 23.81 28.34
C GLN A 474 -24.54 24.71 29.08
N GLU A 475 -24.79 26.02 29.06
CA GLU A 475 -23.90 27.04 29.64
C GLU A 475 -23.75 27.02 31.18
N ASN A 476 -24.34 26.10 31.97
CA ASN A 476 -24.34 26.28 33.44
C ASN A 476 -24.46 25.04 34.36
N THR A 477 -24.10 23.83 33.93
CA THR A 477 -24.09 22.67 34.83
C THR A 477 -22.68 22.10 34.98
N ASN A 478 -22.11 22.17 36.18
CA ASN A 478 -20.79 21.62 36.55
C ASN A 478 -20.67 20.09 36.41
N ASP A 479 -21.71 19.41 35.92
CA ASP A 479 -21.71 17.98 35.60
C ASP A 479 -21.51 17.81 34.09
N GLU A 480 -20.26 17.92 33.64
CA GLU A 480 -19.86 17.50 32.30
C GLU A 480 -19.87 15.97 32.22
N ASN A 481 -21.06 15.37 32.14
CA ASN A 481 -21.19 13.96 31.83
C ASN A 481 -20.70 13.76 30.39
N GLN A 482 -19.52 13.16 30.25
CA GLN A 482 -19.02 12.70 28.96
C GLN A 482 -19.75 11.42 28.59
N SER A 483 -20.37 11.40 27.41
CA SER A 483 -20.92 10.18 26.84
C SER A 483 -20.16 9.74 25.59
N LEU A 484 -20.11 8.43 25.38
CA LEU A 484 -19.51 7.80 24.21
C LEU A 484 -20.59 7.00 23.49
N ASN A 485 -20.85 7.35 22.23
CA ASN A 485 -21.76 6.57 21.40
C ASN A 485 -21.01 5.41 20.73
N LEU A 486 -21.54 4.20 20.84
CA LEU A 486 -21.03 3.01 20.19
C LEU A 486 -22.03 2.48 19.17
N LEU A 487 -21.52 2.04 18.03
CA LEU A 487 -22.26 1.38 16.98
C LEU A 487 -21.94 -0.10 17.04
N GLU A 488 -22.92 -0.90 17.40
CA GLU A 488 -22.84 -2.36 17.28
C GLU A 488 -23.45 -2.78 15.95
N TYR A 489 -22.69 -3.55 15.20
CA TYR A 489 -23.21 -4.29 14.07
C TYR A 489 -23.28 -5.75 14.45
N TYR A 490 -24.31 -6.43 13.99
CA TYR A 490 -24.38 -7.86 14.13
C TYR A 490 -25.02 -8.52 12.92
N TYR A 491 -24.60 -9.76 12.70
CA TYR A 491 -25.14 -10.64 11.69
C TYR A 491 -25.56 -11.95 12.35
N ASP A 492 -26.82 -12.33 12.17
CA ASP A 492 -27.36 -13.61 12.64
C ASP A 492 -27.33 -14.62 11.49
N ASN A 493 -26.32 -15.49 11.51
CA ASN A 493 -26.15 -16.55 10.50
C ASN A 493 -27.35 -17.51 10.41
N ASN A 494 -28.19 -17.61 11.45
CA ASN A 494 -29.32 -18.54 11.43
C ASN A 494 -30.53 -17.96 10.68
N ASN A 495 -30.66 -16.64 10.70
CA ASN A 495 -31.80 -15.92 10.12
C ASN A 495 -31.41 -15.11 8.88
N ASP A 496 -30.14 -15.12 8.49
CA ASP A 496 -29.56 -14.25 7.44
C ASP A 496 -29.96 -12.77 7.65
N GLN A 497 -29.95 -12.34 8.92
CA GLN A 497 -30.37 -10.99 9.33
C GLN A 497 -29.17 -10.15 9.72
N PHE A 498 -29.15 -8.91 9.23
CA PHE A 498 -28.18 -7.90 9.58
C PHE A 498 -28.85 -6.79 10.37
N GLY A 499 -28.22 -6.37 11.47
CA GLY A 499 -28.73 -5.30 12.30
C GLY A 499 -27.64 -4.37 12.81
N ILE A 500 -28.09 -3.21 13.23
CA ILE A 500 -27.28 -2.11 13.72
C ILE A 500 -27.91 -1.59 15.00
N SER A 501 -27.12 -1.37 16.04
CA SER A 501 -27.56 -0.85 17.33
C SER A 501 -26.67 0.31 17.75
N ILE A 502 -27.25 1.39 18.27
CA ILE A 502 -26.48 2.50 18.85
C ILE A 502 -26.64 2.48 20.37
N TRP A 503 -25.50 2.43 21.03
CA TRP A 503 -25.36 2.45 22.48
C TRP A 503 -24.77 3.78 22.92
N GLU A 504 -25.11 4.23 24.12
CA GLU A 504 -24.46 5.34 24.78
C GLU A 504 -23.85 4.84 26.09
N ILE A 505 -22.55 5.11 26.28
CA ILE A 505 -21.83 4.90 27.54
C ILE A 505 -21.75 6.24 28.25
N GLN A 506 -22.39 6.35 29.41
CA GLN A 506 -22.22 7.51 30.30
C GLN A 506 -21.01 7.27 31.20
N MET A 507 -19.92 8.04 31.01
CA MET A 507 -18.66 7.91 31.76
C MET A 507 -18.73 8.56 33.14
N ASN A 508 -19.75 8.21 33.93
CA ASN A 508 -19.95 8.71 35.29
C ASN A 508 -19.19 7.78 36.27
N SER A 509 -19.13 8.12 37.56
CA SER A 509 -18.44 7.31 38.60
C SER A 509 -18.90 5.84 38.72
N ASN A 510 -19.99 5.45 38.06
CA ASN A 510 -20.52 4.09 38.01
C ASN A 510 -20.55 3.46 36.59
N ASN A 511 -20.03 4.10 35.54
CA ASN A 511 -20.02 3.61 34.14
C ASN A 511 -21.31 2.88 33.72
N SER A 512 -22.41 3.60 33.55
CA SER A 512 -23.71 3.01 33.16
C SER A 512 -23.94 3.09 31.64
N PHE A 513 -24.55 2.04 31.08
CA PHE A 513 -24.93 1.96 29.67
C PHE A 513 -26.40 2.27 29.48
N GLN A 514 -26.73 2.92 28.37
CA GLN A 514 -28.09 3.02 27.88
C GLN A 514 -28.12 2.71 26.39
N LEU A 515 -29.00 1.79 25.99
CA LEU A 515 -29.31 1.59 24.58
C LEU A 515 -30.09 2.81 24.07
N VAL A 516 -29.60 3.45 23.02
CA VAL A 516 -30.24 4.64 22.44
C VAL A 516 -31.22 4.23 21.36
N SER A 517 -30.80 3.36 20.45
CA SER A 517 -31.60 2.98 19.28
C SER A 517 -31.19 1.62 18.71
N ASN A 518 -32.11 1.00 17.97
CA ASN A 518 -31.88 -0.22 17.21
C ASN A 518 -32.46 -0.11 15.80
N PHE A 519 -31.77 -0.70 14.84
CA PHE A 519 -32.18 -0.86 13.46
C PHE A 519 -31.98 -2.33 13.05
N TYR A 520 -32.95 -2.86 12.31
CA TYR A 520 -32.92 -4.21 11.76
C TYR A 520 -33.18 -4.09 10.26
N SER A 521 -32.26 -4.60 9.45
CA SER A 521 -32.51 -4.79 8.03
C SER A 521 -32.97 -6.22 7.81
N ASP A 522 -34.21 -6.39 7.39
CA ASP A 522 -34.63 -7.65 6.79
C ASP A 522 -34.03 -7.77 5.37
N GLY A 523 -33.53 -8.95 5.01
CA GLY A 523 -33.31 -9.31 3.59
C GLY A 523 -31.91 -9.14 3.01
N LEU A 524 -30.83 -9.11 3.80
CA LEU A 524 -29.49 -9.35 3.24
C LEU A 524 -29.32 -10.86 2.98
N ASN A 525 -29.58 -11.31 1.76
CA ASN A 525 -29.45 -12.72 1.34
C ASN A 525 -27.98 -13.18 1.18
N TYR A 526 -27.07 -12.68 2.02
CA TYR A 526 -25.63 -12.99 1.96
C TYR A 526 -25.20 -13.67 3.24
N LYS A 527 -24.48 -14.79 3.13
CA LYS A 527 -23.75 -15.36 4.26
C LYS A 527 -22.48 -14.56 4.46
N ILE A 528 -22.36 -13.86 5.58
CA ILE A 528 -21.21 -13.02 5.91
C ILE A 528 -20.17 -13.86 6.65
N GLN A 529 -18.91 -13.81 6.22
CA GLN A 529 -17.77 -14.47 6.86
C GLN A 529 -17.01 -13.51 7.78
N ASP A 530 -16.72 -12.31 7.30
CA ASP A 530 -16.07 -11.25 8.07
C ASP A 530 -16.52 -9.88 7.54
N PHE A 531 -16.45 -8.86 8.37
CA PHE A 531 -16.82 -7.50 8.00
C PHE A 531 -16.03 -6.46 8.80
N ASP A 532 -15.72 -5.33 8.18
CA ASP A 532 -15.19 -4.16 8.88
C ASP A 532 -15.98 -2.93 8.44
N LEU A 533 -15.79 -1.81 9.11
CA LEU A 533 -16.41 -0.56 8.72
C LEU A 533 -15.55 0.64 9.04
N VAL A 534 -15.86 1.68 8.29
CA VAL A 534 -15.38 3.03 8.54
C VAL A 534 -16.59 3.92 8.66
N GLN A 535 -16.58 4.73 9.71
CA GLN A 535 -17.52 5.80 9.87
C GLN A 535 -16.92 7.11 9.39
N VAL A 536 -17.77 7.92 8.74
CA VAL A 536 -17.51 9.33 8.52
C VAL A 536 -18.69 10.16 8.98
N THR A 537 -18.41 11.05 9.91
CA THR A 537 -19.33 12.01 10.49
C THR A 537 -19.29 13.30 9.70
N ASN A 538 -20.44 13.75 9.24
CA ASN A 538 -20.56 15.09 8.67
C ASN A 538 -21.13 16.02 9.76
N GLU A 539 -20.22 16.65 10.50
CA GLU A 539 -20.53 17.56 11.63
C GLU A 539 -21.58 18.62 11.26
N THR A 540 -21.55 19.11 10.01
CA THR A 540 -22.45 20.21 9.59
C THR A 540 -23.91 19.79 9.42
N SER A 541 -24.18 18.50 9.24
CA SER A 541 -25.51 17.99 8.89
C SER A 541 -26.17 17.17 10.00
N GLY A 542 -25.43 16.80 11.03
CA GLY A 542 -25.88 15.81 12.03
C GLY A 542 -26.17 14.43 11.41
N GLN A 543 -25.69 14.18 10.19
CA GLN A 543 -25.75 12.90 9.52
C GLN A 543 -24.41 12.18 9.65
N ILE A 544 -24.51 10.89 9.95
CA ILE A 544 -23.40 9.97 9.99
C ILE A 544 -23.54 9.07 8.79
N SER A 545 -22.50 9.04 7.96
CA SER A 545 -22.37 8.10 6.87
C SER A 545 -21.47 6.96 7.33
N VAL A 546 -21.92 5.73 7.12
CA VAL A 546 -21.11 4.55 7.40
C VAL A 546 -20.91 3.75 6.13
N LEU A 547 -19.63 3.50 5.83
CA LEU A 547 -19.22 2.53 4.83
C LEU A 547 -18.95 1.21 5.55
N LEU A 548 -19.81 0.22 5.31
CA LEU A 548 -19.62 -1.15 5.75
C LEU A 548 -19.01 -1.95 4.58
N VAL A 549 -17.94 -2.69 4.82
CA VAL A 549 -17.39 -3.64 3.85
C VAL A 549 -17.36 -5.03 4.48
N PHE A 550 -17.84 -6.03 3.76
CA PHE A 550 -17.92 -7.39 4.26
C PHE A 550 -17.52 -8.41 3.21
N SER A 551 -16.90 -9.49 3.66
CA SER A 551 -16.60 -10.69 2.88
C SER A 551 -17.64 -11.78 3.14
N THR A 552 -17.96 -12.56 2.12
CA THR A 552 -18.84 -13.72 2.20
C THR A 552 -18.02 -15.01 2.32
N TRP A 553 -18.68 -16.14 2.60
CA TRP A 553 -18.03 -17.45 2.75
C TRP A 553 -17.40 -18.01 1.46
N VAL A 554 -17.69 -17.40 0.32
CA VAL A 554 -17.06 -17.71 -0.97
C VAL A 554 -15.95 -16.71 -1.32
N ASN A 555 -15.53 -15.91 -0.34
CA ASN A 555 -14.54 -14.84 -0.48
C ASN A 555 -14.95 -13.75 -1.49
N ASP A 556 -16.23 -13.44 -1.61
CA ASP A 556 -16.68 -12.23 -2.31
C ASP A 556 -16.77 -11.06 -1.32
N ILE A 557 -16.25 -9.89 -1.70
CA ILE A 557 -16.30 -8.65 -0.92
C ILE A 557 -17.42 -7.77 -1.44
N TYR A 558 -18.24 -7.25 -0.54
CA TYR A 558 -19.31 -6.29 -0.81
C TYR A 558 -19.14 -5.03 0.03
N ALA A 559 -19.62 -3.92 -0.48
CA ALA A 559 -19.74 -2.66 0.25
C ALA A 559 -21.20 -2.21 0.36
N LEU A 560 -21.52 -1.58 1.49
CA LEU A 560 -22.84 -1.04 1.78
C LEU A 560 -22.68 0.36 2.39
N TRP A 561 -23.51 1.29 1.91
CA TRP A 561 -23.55 2.65 2.44
C TRP A 561 -24.81 2.90 3.27
N ILE A 562 -24.59 3.31 4.52
CA ILE A 562 -25.64 3.48 5.52
C ILE A 562 -25.64 4.94 5.98
N ASN A 563 -26.79 5.59 5.85
CA ASN A 563 -26.98 6.93 6.38
C ASN A 563 -27.77 6.88 7.68
N ILE A 564 -27.23 7.51 8.72
CA ILE A 564 -27.82 7.63 10.03
C ILE A 564 -28.02 9.12 10.29
N SER A 565 -29.26 9.60 10.35
CA SER A 565 -29.55 11.00 10.65
C SER A 565 -30.02 11.18 12.08
N SER A 566 -29.54 12.26 12.71
CA SER A 566 -30.06 12.72 14.00
C SER A 566 -31.17 13.74 13.77
N GLU A 567 -32.38 13.44 14.24
CA GLU A 567 -33.41 14.46 14.43
C GLU A 567 -33.44 14.83 15.92
N GLN A 568 -33.27 16.12 16.22
CA GLN A 568 -33.34 16.67 17.59
C GLN A 568 -32.32 16.06 18.58
N GLY A 569 -31.17 15.61 18.11
CA GLY A 569 -30.14 15.00 18.98
C GLY A 569 -30.37 13.51 19.26
N SER A 570 -31.37 12.88 18.63
CA SER A 570 -31.61 11.44 18.72
C SER A 570 -31.50 10.78 17.34
N TYR A 571 -30.67 9.73 17.25
CA TYR A 571 -30.47 8.94 16.03
C TYR A 571 -31.67 7.99 15.82
N ASN A 572 -32.76 8.52 15.26
CA ASN A 572 -34.01 7.76 15.08
C ASN A 572 -34.32 7.43 13.62
N GLN A 573 -33.56 7.97 12.66
CA GLN A 573 -33.78 7.74 11.24
C GLN A 573 -32.57 7.05 10.62
N TYR A 574 -32.85 5.94 9.95
CA TYR A 574 -31.88 5.08 9.27
C TYR A 574 -32.37 4.82 7.87
N GLY A 575 -31.46 4.90 6.90
CA GLY A 575 -31.73 4.50 5.52
C GLY A 575 -30.54 3.74 4.96
N LEU A 576 -30.80 2.55 4.41
CA LEU A 576 -29.92 2.00 3.40
C LEU A 576 -30.01 2.91 2.19
N SER A 577 -28.91 3.59 1.89
CA SER A 577 -28.88 4.49 0.74
C SER A 577 -28.83 3.69 -0.57
N GLU A 578 -28.12 2.57 -0.56
CA GLU A 578 -27.84 1.74 -1.74
C GLU A 578 -27.86 0.25 -1.37
N SER A 579 -28.09 -0.63 -2.35
CA SER A 579 -27.95 -2.08 -2.18
C SER A 579 -26.47 -2.47 -2.07
N PRO A 580 -26.12 -3.61 -1.43
CA PRO A 580 -24.74 -4.09 -1.40
C PRO A 580 -24.16 -4.21 -2.81
N VAL A 581 -23.00 -3.60 -3.02
CA VAL A 581 -22.28 -3.62 -4.29
C VAL A 581 -21.10 -4.57 -4.19
N TYR A 582 -20.98 -5.47 -5.16
CA TYR A 582 -19.83 -6.36 -5.28
C TYR A 582 -18.57 -5.54 -5.58
N MET A 583 -17.58 -5.63 -4.69
CA MET A 583 -16.33 -4.86 -4.77
C MET A 583 -15.16 -5.71 -5.27
N GLY A 584 -15.19 -7.03 -5.12
CA GLY A 584 -14.09 -7.90 -5.53
C GLY A 584 -14.01 -9.17 -4.71
N VAL A 585 -12.82 -9.75 -4.60
CA VAL A 585 -12.60 -11.03 -3.90
C VAL A 585 -11.65 -10.87 -2.72
N GLY A 586 -11.82 -11.70 -1.69
CA GLY A 586 -10.97 -11.76 -0.51
C GLY A 586 -11.74 -12.08 0.77
N SER A 587 -10.98 -12.21 1.85
CA SER A 587 -11.41 -12.47 3.21
C SER A 587 -10.75 -11.49 4.19
N SER A 588 -11.04 -11.59 5.49
CA SER A 588 -10.29 -10.87 6.55
C SER A 588 -10.17 -9.36 6.30
N VAL A 589 -11.31 -8.72 6.03
CA VAL A 589 -11.35 -7.30 5.62
C VAL A 589 -10.95 -6.41 6.80
N SER A 590 -10.12 -5.39 6.53
CA SER A 590 -9.85 -4.32 7.47
C SER A 590 -9.98 -2.94 6.81
N LEU A 591 -10.58 -1.99 7.51
CA LEU A 591 -10.84 -0.63 7.05
C LEU A 591 -10.25 0.42 8.00
N SER A 592 -9.68 1.48 7.43
CA SER A 592 -9.31 2.69 8.17
C SER A 592 -9.63 3.92 7.34
N SER A 593 -10.02 4.98 8.04
CA SER A 593 -10.17 6.31 7.47
C SER A 593 -9.25 7.31 8.16
N ILE A 594 -9.03 8.42 7.47
CA ILE A 594 -8.38 9.60 8.02
C ILE A 594 -8.91 10.83 7.31
N GLU A 595 -9.12 11.91 8.04
CA GLU A 595 -9.37 13.22 7.44
C GLU A 595 -8.04 13.89 7.16
N PHE A 596 -7.76 14.24 5.91
CA PHE A 596 -6.55 14.94 5.51
C PHE A 596 -6.93 16.08 4.57
N GLN A 597 -6.55 17.30 4.94
CA GLN A 597 -6.89 18.52 4.17
C GLN A 597 -8.41 18.65 3.90
N ASN A 598 -9.24 18.36 4.91
CA ASN A 598 -10.71 18.37 4.83
C ASN A 598 -11.31 17.34 3.85
N VAL A 599 -10.54 16.32 3.47
CA VAL A 599 -11.00 15.21 2.65
C VAL A 599 -10.83 13.93 3.46
N THR A 600 -11.90 13.15 3.60
CA THR A 600 -11.81 11.84 4.24
C THR A 600 -11.33 10.80 3.24
N TYR A 601 -10.18 10.22 3.52
CA TYR A 601 -9.62 9.11 2.77
C TYR A 601 -9.96 7.79 3.46
N ILE A 602 -10.13 6.75 2.67
CA ILE A 602 -10.44 5.40 3.12
C ILE A 602 -9.46 4.43 2.47
N LEU A 603 -8.87 3.58 3.30
CA LEU A 603 -8.13 2.42 2.89
C LEU A 603 -8.84 1.17 3.40
N GLN A 604 -9.09 0.24 2.48
CA GLN A 604 -9.50 -1.12 2.79
C GLN A 604 -8.33 -2.05 2.46
N VAL A 605 -8.09 -3.05 3.29
CA VAL A 605 -7.25 -4.21 2.96
C VAL A 605 -8.00 -5.50 3.20
N SER A 606 -7.61 -6.56 2.51
CA SER A 606 -8.20 -7.89 2.65
C SER A 606 -7.16 -8.96 2.39
N GLY A 607 -7.31 -10.08 3.08
CA GLY A 607 -6.59 -11.30 2.75
C GLY A 607 -7.26 -12.06 1.62
N ASP A 608 -6.62 -13.14 1.19
CA ASP A 608 -7.07 -14.05 0.14
C ASP A 608 -7.52 -13.37 -1.17
N GLY A 609 -6.86 -12.26 -1.54
CA GLY A 609 -7.20 -11.43 -2.69
C GLY A 609 -6.81 -12.01 -4.06
N PHE A 610 -6.65 -11.12 -5.04
CA PHE A 610 -6.22 -11.43 -6.40
C PHE A 610 -5.11 -10.48 -6.87
N CYS A 611 -4.11 -10.99 -7.59
CA CYS A 611 -3.03 -10.18 -8.14
C CYS A 611 -3.27 -9.89 -9.62
N PHE A 612 -3.69 -8.67 -9.92
CA PHE A 612 -3.85 -8.23 -11.31
C PHE A 612 -2.50 -8.14 -12.01
N ASN A 613 -1.53 -7.46 -11.37
CA ASN A 613 -0.18 -7.26 -11.86
C ASN A 613 0.71 -8.43 -11.41
N THR A 614 0.99 -9.31 -12.36
CA THR A 614 1.99 -10.39 -12.24
C THR A 614 2.74 -10.48 -13.55
N GLU A 615 3.92 -11.09 -13.56
CA GLU A 615 4.68 -11.29 -14.81
C GLU A 615 3.82 -11.99 -15.87
N GLY A 616 3.13 -13.07 -15.50
CA GLY A 616 2.27 -13.79 -16.42
C GLY A 616 1.08 -12.97 -16.93
N ASN A 617 0.46 -12.17 -16.07
CA ASN A 617 -0.70 -11.36 -16.46
C ASN A 617 -0.33 -10.16 -17.33
N ASN A 618 0.83 -9.53 -17.07
CA ASN A 618 1.32 -8.37 -17.80
C ASN A 618 1.89 -8.76 -19.18
N LYS A 619 2.44 -9.97 -19.30
CA LYS A 619 3.07 -10.42 -20.54
C LYS A 619 2.12 -11.11 -21.52
N ARG A 620 1.17 -11.89 -21.00
CA ARG A 620 0.32 -12.74 -21.85
C ARG A 620 -0.50 -11.92 -22.85
N PRO A 621 -0.85 -12.50 -24.01
CA PRO A 621 -1.61 -11.77 -25.03
C PRO A 621 -3.11 -11.65 -24.71
N THR A 622 -3.66 -12.46 -23.79
CA THR A 622 -5.06 -12.41 -23.34
C THR A 622 -5.31 -13.30 -22.11
N PRO A 623 -6.33 -13.00 -21.26
CA PRO A 623 -7.01 -11.70 -21.17
C PRO A 623 -6.03 -10.60 -20.75
N ARG A 624 -6.27 -9.37 -21.21
CA ARG A 624 -5.51 -8.20 -20.75
C ARG A 624 -5.80 -7.96 -19.27
N VAL A 625 -4.99 -7.14 -18.61
CA VAL A 625 -5.07 -7.00 -17.15
C VAL A 625 -6.44 -6.49 -16.69
N CYS A 626 -7.04 -5.54 -17.40
CA CYS A 626 -8.38 -5.01 -17.08
C CYS A 626 -9.54 -5.94 -17.45
N GLU A 627 -9.27 -6.98 -18.23
CA GLU A 627 -10.25 -7.98 -18.68
C GLU A 627 -10.25 -9.22 -17.77
N GLN A 628 -9.35 -9.25 -16.78
CA GLN A 628 -9.25 -10.35 -15.83
C GLN A 628 -10.48 -10.43 -14.94
N THR A 629 -10.98 -11.64 -14.76
CA THR A 629 -11.97 -11.91 -13.71
C THR A 629 -11.22 -12.28 -12.44
N PRO A 630 -11.32 -11.47 -11.37
CA PRO A 630 -10.61 -11.77 -10.13
C PRO A 630 -11.16 -13.05 -9.48
N PHE A 631 -10.27 -13.82 -8.89
CA PHE A 631 -10.61 -14.98 -8.06
C PHE A 631 -9.69 -15.03 -6.85
N SER A 632 -10.23 -15.48 -5.72
CA SER A 632 -9.52 -15.49 -4.44
C SER A 632 -8.34 -16.47 -4.46
N PHE A 633 -7.16 -15.99 -4.10
CA PHE A 633 -5.96 -16.79 -3.89
C PHE A 633 -5.51 -16.70 -2.43
N PRO A 634 -5.25 -17.83 -1.76
CA PRO A 634 -4.81 -17.82 -0.37
C PRO A 634 -3.58 -16.94 -0.16
N LYS A 635 -3.57 -16.24 0.98
CA LYS A 635 -2.46 -15.40 1.44
C LYS A 635 -2.18 -14.12 0.64
N ILE A 636 -2.96 -13.78 -0.38
CA ILE A 636 -2.73 -12.53 -1.11
C ILE A 636 -3.36 -11.36 -0.37
N LEU A 637 -2.57 -10.34 -0.06
CA LEU A 637 -3.05 -9.14 0.63
C LEU A 637 -3.30 -8.01 -0.37
N ASN A 638 -4.57 -7.67 -0.57
CA ASN A 638 -4.97 -6.57 -1.44
C ASN A 638 -5.28 -5.31 -0.65
N TYR A 639 -5.24 -4.18 -1.35
CA TYR A 639 -5.70 -2.90 -0.85
C TYR A 639 -6.62 -2.19 -1.84
N ASN A 640 -7.55 -1.39 -1.32
CA ASN A 640 -8.41 -0.46 -2.04
C ASN A 640 -8.35 0.92 -1.38
N PHE A 641 -7.99 1.96 -2.12
CA PHE A 641 -7.79 3.31 -1.59
C PHE A 641 -8.52 4.36 -2.42
N GLY A 642 -9.26 5.24 -1.75
CA GLY A 642 -9.94 6.36 -2.38
C GLY A 642 -10.48 7.34 -1.35
N THR A 643 -11.01 8.46 -1.82
CA THR A 643 -11.76 9.37 -0.95
C THR A 643 -13.11 8.76 -0.61
N LEU A 644 -13.72 9.19 0.49
CA LEU A 644 -15.09 8.82 0.83
C LEU A 644 -16.07 9.09 -0.33
N GLY A 645 -15.87 10.20 -1.06
CA GLY A 645 -16.67 10.55 -2.24
C GLY A 645 -16.48 9.57 -3.40
N ASP A 646 -15.28 9.05 -3.59
CA ASP A 646 -14.97 8.02 -4.60
C ASP A 646 -15.70 6.72 -4.27
N TRP A 647 -15.67 6.29 -3.01
CA TRP A 647 -16.39 5.11 -2.53
C TRP A 647 -17.90 5.26 -2.71
N TYR A 648 -18.47 6.39 -2.32
CA TYR A 648 -19.89 6.68 -2.53
C TYR A 648 -20.27 6.68 -4.01
N SER A 649 -19.45 7.31 -4.86
CA SER A 649 -19.67 7.36 -6.31
C SER A 649 -19.62 5.97 -6.93
N ARG A 650 -18.66 5.12 -6.53
CA ARG A 650 -18.60 3.72 -6.97
C ARG A 650 -19.86 2.97 -6.51
N ILE A 651 -20.22 3.02 -5.24
CA ILE A 651 -21.39 2.28 -4.72
C ILE A 651 -22.70 2.72 -5.38
N SER A 652 -22.91 4.03 -5.57
CA SER A 652 -24.15 4.55 -6.17
C SER A 652 -24.27 4.32 -7.68
N THR A 653 -23.17 4.32 -8.43
CA THR A 653 -23.19 4.15 -9.90
C THR A 653 -23.20 2.68 -10.35
N VAL A 654 -22.60 1.79 -9.56
CA VAL A 654 -22.35 0.38 -9.90
C VAL A 654 -23.58 -0.51 -9.69
N SER A 655 -24.69 0.04 -9.19
CA SER A 655 -25.98 -0.68 -9.13
C SER A 655 -26.45 -1.27 -10.48
N THR A 656 -25.82 -0.88 -11.60
CA THR A 656 -26.09 -1.41 -12.95
C THR A 656 -24.95 -2.19 -13.59
N ASP A 657 -23.72 -2.09 -13.08
CA ASP A 657 -22.54 -2.76 -13.63
C ASP A 657 -21.94 -3.67 -12.55
N SER A 658 -22.12 -4.97 -12.63
CA SER A 658 -21.66 -5.93 -11.61
C SER A 658 -20.14 -6.17 -11.64
N SER A 659 -19.34 -5.20 -12.08
CA SER A 659 -17.89 -5.33 -12.23
C SER A 659 -17.18 -5.20 -10.87
N ALA A 660 -16.29 -6.14 -10.58
CA ALA A 660 -15.37 -6.03 -9.44
C ALA A 660 -14.48 -4.78 -9.59
N LEU A 661 -13.94 -4.29 -8.47
CA LEU A 661 -12.78 -3.41 -8.51
C LEU A 661 -11.61 -4.15 -9.15
N THR A 662 -10.90 -3.45 -10.03
CA THR A 662 -9.71 -3.94 -10.71
C THR A 662 -8.62 -2.86 -10.64
N SER A 663 -7.41 -3.17 -11.09
CA SER A 663 -6.32 -2.18 -11.27
C SER A 663 -6.63 -1.09 -12.32
N CYS A 664 -7.85 -1.07 -12.87
CA CYS A 664 -8.30 -0.17 -13.93
C CYS A 664 -9.49 0.71 -13.51
N ASP A 665 -9.94 0.60 -12.25
CA ASP A 665 -10.93 1.54 -11.71
C ASP A 665 -10.37 2.97 -11.68
N SER A 666 -11.16 3.93 -12.13
CA SER A 666 -10.70 5.32 -12.26
C SER A 666 -10.78 6.11 -10.96
N LEU A 667 -11.55 5.64 -9.97
CA LEU A 667 -11.83 6.34 -8.72
C LEU A 667 -11.06 5.72 -7.56
N ILE A 668 -11.15 4.41 -7.39
CA ILE A 668 -10.53 3.66 -6.29
C ILE A 668 -9.24 3.00 -6.78
N LEU A 669 -8.11 3.35 -6.18
CA LEU A 669 -6.85 2.64 -6.39
C LEU A 669 -6.97 1.23 -5.84
N HIS A 670 -6.55 0.25 -6.63
CA HIS A 670 -6.61 -1.16 -6.28
C HIS A 670 -5.25 -1.81 -6.54
N GLY A 671 -4.81 -2.70 -5.66
CA GLY A 671 -3.53 -3.39 -5.83
C GLY A 671 -3.27 -4.49 -4.81
N THR A 672 -2.15 -5.17 -4.98
CA THR A 672 -1.58 -6.09 -3.99
C THR A 672 -0.48 -5.35 -3.24
N TYR A 673 -0.31 -5.60 -1.94
CA TYR A 673 0.78 -4.97 -1.18
C TYR A 673 1.72 -5.97 -0.51
N ASP A 674 1.23 -7.16 -0.13
CA ASP A 674 2.09 -8.22 0.43
C ASP A 674 1.37 -9.59 0.41
N GLN A 675 1.95 -10.59 1.08
CA GLN A 675 1.43 -11.92 1.31
C GLN A 675 1.36 -12.26 2.81
N GLY A 676 0.24 -12.84 3.25
CA GLY A 676 0.01 -13.21 4.64
C GLY A 676 -1.46 -13.44 4.98
N ASP A 677 -1.81 -13.44 6.26
CA ASP A 677 -3.20 -13.54 6.73
C ASP A 677 -3.58 -12.45 7.72
N TYR A 678 -4.89 -12.26 7.87
CA TYR A 678 -5.49 -11.39 8.89
C TYR A 678 -4.90 -9.97 8.89
N PRO A 679 -4.90 -9.28 7.73
CA PRO A 679 -4.37 -7.94 7.67
C PRO A 679 -5.19 -7.00 8.54
N ASN A 680 -4.52 -6.09 9.23
CA ASN A 680 -5.15 -4.98 9.92
C ASN A 680 -4.36 -3.71 9.65
N ILE A 681 -5.07 -2.63 9.32
CA ILE A 681 -4.45 -1.37 8.90
C ILE A 681 -4.93 -0.20 9.73
N GLN A 682 -4.07 0.82 9.79
CA GLN A 682 -4.38 2.13 10.33
C GLN A 682 -3.74 3.20 9.45
N LEU A 683 -4.57 4.14 9.00
CA LEU A 683 -4.11 5.38 8.38
C LEU A 683 -3.69 6.37 9.47
N TYR A 684 -2.64 7.13 9.22
CA TYR A 684 -2.16 8.15 10.15
C TYR A 684 -1.55 9.35 9.41
N HIS A 685 -1.60 10.51 10.06
CA HIS A 685 -0.91 11.69 9.58
C HIS A 685 0.59 11.52 9.76
N GLY A 686 1.36 11.94 8.77
CA GLY A 686 2.78 12.13 8.99
C GLY A 686 3.44 12.88 7.85
N ILE A 687 4.74 12.67 7.73
CA ILE A 687 5.60 13.40 6.81
C ILE A 687 6.29 12.40 5.89
N ASP A 688 6.26 12.67 4.58
CA ASP A 688 6.93 11.88 3.57
C ASP A 688 8.46 12.09 3.58
N GLY A 689 9.18 11.32 2.76
CA GLY A 689 10.63 11.41 2.66
C GLY A 689 11.18 12.73 2.06
N SER A 690 10.30 13.68 1.72
CA SER A 690 10.61 15.03 1.27
C SER A 690 10.31 16.10 2.32
N GLY A 691 9.75 15.73 3.47
CA GLY A 691 9.37 16.67 4.52
C GLY A 691 7.96 17.26 4.35
N LYS A 692 7.14 16.72 3.43
CA LYS A 692 5.76 17.20 3.21
C LYS A 692 4.75 16.36 3.96
N ASP A 693 3.68 17.01 4.42
CA ASP A 693 2.54 16.31 5.01
C ASP A 693 1.97 15.29 4.03
N SER A 694 1.73 14.08 4.53
CA SER A 694 1.24 12.94 3.76
C SER A 694 0.40 12.01 4.64
N ILE A 695 -0.24 11.03 4.00
CA ILE A 695 -0.95 9.96 4.68
C ILE A 695 -0.04 8.72 4.69
N GLY A 696 0.31 8.29 5.89
CA GLY A 696 1.01 7.04 6.12
C GLY A 696 0.04 5.89 6.31
N VAL A 697 0.48 4.70 5.93
CA VAL A 697 -0.19 3.44 6.26
C VAL A 697 0.71 2.64 7.19
N VAL A 698 0.13 2.10 8.24
CA VAL A 698 0.72 0.95 8.94
C VAL A 698 -0.19 -0.24 8.73
N ALA A 699 0.38 -1.36 8.28
CA ALA A 699 -0.29 -2.64 8.21
C ALA A 699 0.39 -3.62 9.14
N VAL A 700 -0.41 -4.47 9.79
CA VAL A 700 0.09 -5.64 10.49
C VAL A 700 -0.65 -6.86 9.98
N HIS A 701 0.07 -7.95 9.77
CA HIS A 701 -0.53 -9.22 9.36
C HIS A 701 0.30 -10.40 9.87
N GLN A 702 -0.25 -11.59 9.75
CA GLN A 702 0.49 -12.83 9.90
C GLN A 702 1.27 -13.09 8.61
N GLY A 703 2.57 -13.35 8.68
CA GLY A 703 3.39 -13.68 7.52
C GLY A 703 3.13 -15.10 7.00
N ILE A 704 3.75 -15.44 5.87
CA ILE A 704 3.62 -16.75 5.22
C ILE A 704 4.60 -17.78 5.82
N PRO A 705 4.21 -19.06 5.94
CA PRO A 705 5.09 -20.10 6.44
C PRO A 705 6.19 -20.44 5.42
N LYS A 706 7.28 -21.07 5.88
CA LYS A 706 8.45 -21.41 5.04
C LYS A 706 8.16 -22.39 3.91
N ASP A 707 7.10 -23.18 4.03
CA ASP A 707 6.64 -24.15 3.04
C ASP A 707 5.51 -23.59 2.16
N PHE A 708 5.17 -22.31 2.29
CA PHE A 708 4.25 -21.64 1.37
C PHE A 708 4.84 -21.62 -0.05
N ILE A 709 3.97 -21.88 -1.02
CA ILE A 709 4.30 -21.80 -2.45
C ILE A 709 3.32 -20.78 -3.05
N ASP A 710 3.86 -19.71 -3.62
CA ASP A 710 3.08 -18.73 -4.36
C ASP A 710 2.61 -19.33 -5.69
N LEU A 711 1.37 -19.81 -5.73
CA LEU A 711 0.73 -20.33 -6.94
C LEU A 711 0.11 -19.21 -7.81
N SER A 712 -0.04 -18.02 -7.24
CA SER A 712 -0.59 -16.85 -7.93
C SER A 712 0.44 -16.05 -8.70
N ILE A 713 1.73 -16.28 -8.45
CA ILE A 713 2.86 -15.59 -9.10
C ILE A 713 2.79 -14.08 -8.81
N CYS A 714 2.41 -13.71 -7.59
CA CYS A 714 2.26 -12.33 -7.14
C CYS A 714 3.59 -11.66 -6.78
N GLY A 715 4.69 -12.41 -6.79
CA GLY A 715 5.91 -12.02 -6.10
C GLY A 715 5.83 -12.49 -4.65
N THR A 716 6.84 -13.25 -4.25
CA THR A 716 6.84 -13.95 -2.96
C THR A 716 7.49 -13.08 -1.89
N ALA A 717 6.79 -12.93 -0.77
CA ALA A 717 7.36 -12.32 0.43
C ALA A 717 8.46 -13.21 1.03
N GLN A 718 9.36 -12.64 1.82
CA GLN A 718 10.31 -13.46 2.57
C GLN A 718 9.54 -14.26 3.64
N PRO A 719 9.66 -15.60 3.68
CA PRO A 719 8.83 -16.38 4.59
C PRO A 719 9.09 -16.09 6.06
N TRP A 720 8.01 -15.87 6.80
CA TRP A 720 8.00 -15.57 8.23
C TRP A 720 6.73 -16.07 8.90
N ASP A 721 6.87 -17.09 9.75
CA ASP A 721 5.75 -17.69 10.48
C ASP A 721 5.41 -16.91 11.77
N GLY A 722 5.30 -15.59 11.66
CA GLY A 722 5.03 -14.66 12.76
C GLY A 722 4.36 -13.37 12.28
N ILE A 723 4.37 -12.34 13.11
CA ILE A 723 3.76 -11.05 12.76
C ILE A 723 4.72 -10.27 11.84
N ILE A 724 4.18 -9.70 10.77
CA ILE A 724 4.83 -8.72 9.90
C ILE A 724 4.22 -7.35 10.18
N LEU A 725 5.08 -6.33 10.25
CA LEU A 725 4.71 -4.92 10.32
C LEU A 725 5.19 -4.21 9.05
N ASP A 726 4.24 -3.72 8.26
CA ASP A 726 4.52 -2.95 7.06
C ASP A 726 4.16 -1.48 7.24
N SER A 727 4.83 -0.65 6.47
CA SER A 727 4.41 0.73 6.27
C SER A 727 4.83 1.25 4.91
N TRP A 728 3.96 2.09 4.34
CA TRP A 728 4.20 2.82 3.10
C TRP A 728 3.43 4.15 3.14
N THR A 729 3.71 5.00 2.15
CA THR A 729 2.98 6.25 1.92
C THR A 729 1.91 6.06 0.86
N LEU A 730 0.74 6.62 1.07
CA LEU A 730 -0.27 6.68 0.01
C LEU A 730 0.01 7.86 -0.92
N PRO A 731 -0.19 7.69 -2.24
CA PRO A 731 -0.16 8.81 -3.15
C PRO A 731 -1.41 9.69 -2.95
N LEU A 732 -1.21 11.00 -2.89
CA LEU A 732 -2.25 12.01 -2.70
C LEU A 732 -2.53 12.78 -3.98
#